data_AF-A0A429GM28-F1
#
_entry.id   AF-A0A429GM28-F1
#
_cell.length_a   1.000
_cell.length_b   1.000
_cell.length_c   1.000
_cell.angle_alpha   90.00
_cell.angle_beta   90.00
_cell.angle_gamma   90.00
#
_symmetry.space_group_name_H-M   'P 1'
#
loop_
_entity.id
_entity.type
_entity.pdbx_description
1 polymer ?
#
loop_
_entity_poly.entity_id
_entity_poly.type
_entity_poly.pdbx_seq_one_letter_code
_entity_poly.pdbx_strand_id
1 'polypeptide(L)'
;MNLRIFIPIALIIILHPFPPVYGQPQGYVLIYSPPRVYNVDWMDVKAIYMKEEGEKLYFRVEYYGAIPNSEDYVRLIDIYIDADRNCQTGGLYNGLGNDYIIRFSLSGDSSYSRAELFKWDSTIEYYEDIKDLTLNAGRAPGLSYMEIWVDKRDIGYTPDGIDFYIDTYFEVEATLDTELNYVIDSSVKYIEIDGYSSDWGSISPSITLPPKSILLGFEVSSIYVANDDENLYFRIDMRGRPTVMVNKEGLYYGFLVSLDTDNNDNTGYYRYGGSEFGVDAKLWANLLKDTEVDYYRYIGTGSDFNWKLIWVSSTSVDFNDVFELKIPLGLLEVGSGQTVGIYMRGVLGRFIPESGYLTYLSDLQTVIQQRAKEIRSVVVDGSEYYIVTLEKFIDPVTLESSDHSFLAVEPHAWEVYTYTNFQPISDESLLRKIWTIDRANKLLKRIGSPEYISDNINIINNVITTSKGLSEAYNIEVWGKTGIFMVVDLVIFAELELPVPGSSLGTILKEQISHYTDPVRFLLEAGRALLEASKKDYQKAREIAESHRDGISDYETARNYLNYYYNGYFKFLYGTSMALPTGEIDKSVWWTVVSWIPDYIIHLGQKALSSVGALGKIASITKDVSDVTVNMLETHKELREYIDKIGKIEKQVNILFESESLYIDYTLALIERSKERLYEKWGIHGIDEMNSHLCSPAELRVCDSQGRITGLVNGEVRMEIPNSYYFYTSRIVTIFFPSDTHIINIVGTEEGTYGLEVTYSKEGKTITFTARDIHITPKAVHQYKVDWEKLSKGKNGVTVEVDSDGDGKFDWSFTGGKDINQGDFTSHLVIPYLWVIGVVITFILITIIIAHKRKFPPSPPESS
;
A
#
# COMPACT_ATOMS: atom_id res chain seq x y z
N MET A 1 -10.90 -34.82 39.35
CA MET A 1 -10.76 -33.35 39.27
C MET A 1 -10.20 -33.02 37.88
N ASN A 2 -10.79 -32.25 36.97
CA ASN A 2 -12.15 -31.73 36.79
C ASN A 2 -12.32 -31.52 35.26
N LEU A 3 -12.85 -32.51 34.54
CA LEU A 3 -13.19 -32.40 33.11
C LEU A 3 -14.51 -31.62 32.87
N ARG A 4 -15.12 -31.10 33.94
CA ARG A 4 -16.44 -30.42 33.93
C ARG A 4 -16.39 -28.90 33.73
N ILE A 5 -15.20 -28.29 33.61
CA ILE A 5 -15.04 -26.83 33.45
C ILE A 5 -14.78 -26.41 31.98
N PHE A 6 -14.43 -27.34 31.09
CA PHE A 6 -14.16 -26.99 29.68
C PHE A 6 -15.40 -26.91 28.79
N ILE A 7 -16.49 -27.60 29.14
CA ILE A 7 -17.74 -27.60 28.35
C ILE A 7 -18.46 -26.24 28.38
N PRO A 8 -18.53 -25.49 29.51
CA PRO A 8 -19.14 -24.16 29.52
C PRO A 8 -18.37 -23.10 28.73
N ILE A 9 -17.03 -23.16 28.69
CA ILE A 9 -16.21 -22.16 27.99
C ILE A 9 -16.29 -22.35 26.47
N ALA A 10 -16.27 -23.59 25.99
CA ALA A 10 -16.53 -23.89 24.58
C ALA A 10 -17.95 -23.48 24.16
N LEU A 11 -18.95 -23.62 25.04
CA LEU A 11 -20.32 -23.17 24.74
C LEU A 11 -20.47 -21.64 24.71
N ILE A 12 -19.71 -20.90 25.53
CA ILE A 12 -19.74 -19.42 25.54
C ILE A 12 -19.04 -18.83 24.30
N ILE A 13 -18.01 -19.50 23.78
CA ILE A 13 -17.34 -19.12 22.51
C ILE A 13 -18.22 -19.43 21.30
N ILE A 14 -19.02 -20.50 21.32
CA ILE A 14 -19.97 -20.85 20.25
C ILE A 14 -21.23 -19.96 20.27
N LEU A 15 -21.55 -19.34 21.41
CA LEU A 15 -22.77 -18.52 21.60
C LEU A 15 -22.52 -17.01 21.60
N HIS A 16 -21.29 -16.53 21.38
CA HIS A 16 -21.09 -15.13 21.03
C HIS A 16 -21.50 -14.94 19.56
N PRO A 17 -22.59 -14.20 19.26
CA PRO A 17 -22.85 -13.83 17.88
C PRO A 17 -21.66 -12.99 17.43
N PHE A 18 -20.84 -13.55 16.53
CA PHE A 18 -19.92 -12.75 15.75
C PHE A 18 -20.74 -11.59 15.18
N PRO A 19 -20.26 -10.32 15.28
CA PRO A 19 -20.94 -9.25 14.57
C PRO A 19 -21.06 -9.70 13.12
N PRO A 20 -22.28 -9.70 12.54
CA PRO A 20 -22.46 -10.17 11.18
C PRO A 20 -21.48 -9.40 10.31
N VAL A 21 -20.52 -10.11 9.71
CA VAL A 21 -19.75 -9.58 8.59
C VAL A 21 -20.83 -9.21 7.58
N TYR A 22 -21.03 -7.91 7.38
CA TYR A 22 -22.00 -7.41 6.42
C TYR A 22 -21.48 -7.82 5.04
N GLY A 23 -21.90 -9.01 4.60
CA GLY A 23 -21.50 -9.55 3.32
C GLY A 23 -21.87 -8.58 2.22
N GLN A 24 -21.01 -8.50 1.20
CA GLN A 24 -21.28 -7.82 -0.05
C GLN A 24 -22.75 -8.03 -0.46
N PRO A 25 -23.51 -6.95 -0.74
CA PRO A 25 -24.90 -7.05 -1.12
C PRO A 25 -25.07 -8.03 -2.29
N GLN A 26 -26.03 -8.96 -2.20
CA GLN A 26 -26.17 -10.03 -3.18
C GLN A 26 -26.35 -9.45 -4.60
N GLY A 27 -25.50 -9.88 -5.53
CA GLY A 27 -25.55 -9.45 -6.94
C GLY A 27 -24.86 -8.12 -7.24
N TYR A 28 -24.33 -7.44 -6.23
CA TYR A 28 -23.49 -6.26 -6.42
C TYR A 28 -22.02 -6.64 -6.58
N VAL A 29 -21.23 -5.75 -7.17
CA VAL A 29 -19.77 -5.79 -7.35
C VAL A 29 -19.17 -4.62 -6.57
N LEU A 30 -18.25 -4.88 -5.64
CA LEU A 30 -17.54 -3.80 -4.92
C LEU A 30 -16.68 -3.01 -5.92
N ILE A 31 -16.93 -1.71 -6.05
CA ILE A 31 -16.19 -0.81 -6.96
C ILE A 31 -15.21 0.10 -6.22
N TYR A 32 -15.54 0.51 -4.98
CA TYR A 32 -14.68 1.38 -4.17
C TYR A 32 -14.86 1.08 -2.68
N SER A 33 -13.79 1.10 -1.89
CA SER A 33 -13.85 1.01 -0.43
C SER A 33 -12.70 1.83 0.15
N PRO A 34 -12.94 3.11 0.48
CA PRO A 34 -11.89 3.93 1.06
C PRO A 34 -11.53 3.43 2.47
N PRO A 35 -10.27 3.64 2.91
CA PRO A 35 -9.93 3.45 4.30
C PRO A 35 -10.82 4.36 5.16
N ARG A 36 -11.20 3.89 6.35
CA ARG A 36 -11.92 4.71 7.32
C ARG A 36 -10.97 5.78 7.84
N VAL A 37 -11.14 7.02 7.39
CA VAL A 37 -10.23 8.13 7.73
C VAL A 37 -10.70 8.86 8.99
N TYR A 38 -12.00 8.86 9.29
CA TYR A 38 -12.56 9.66 10.37
C TYR A 38 -13.31 8.81 11.42
N ASN A 39 -13.36 9.32 12.65
CA ASN A 39 -14.11 8.70 13.75
C ASN A 39 -15.57 9.16 13.79
N VAL A 40 -16.09 9.68 12.68
CA VAL A 40 -17.48 10.12 12.53
C VAL A 40 -18.11 9.26 11.43
N ASP A 41 -18.52 8.07 11.84
CA ASP A 41 -18.89 6.93 10.99
C ASP A 41 -19.92 7.28 9.91
N TRP A 42 -20.79 8.24 10.18
CA TRP A 42 -21.81 8.65 9.23
C TRP A 42 -21.27 9.51 8.07
N MET A 43 -20.09 10.11 8.23
CA MET A 43 -19.38 10.89 7.21
C MET A 43 -18.38 10.04 6.41
N ASP A 44 -18.19 8.76 6.74
CA ASP A 44 -17.26 7.90 6.02
C ASP A 44 -18.03 6.91 5.14
N VAL A 45 -17.72 6.93 3.84
CA VAL A 45 -18.10 5.86 2.93
C VAL A 45 -17.35 4.60 3.36
N LYS A 46 -18.11 3.54 3.57
CA LYS A 46 -17.59 2.21 3.85
C LYS A 46 -17.24 1.50 2.55
N ALA A 47 -18.18 1.51 1.62
CA ALA A 47 -18.05 0.82 0.36
C ALA A 47 -19.05 1.37 -0.65
N ILE A 48 -18.64 1.38 -1.91
CA ILE A 48 -19.51 1.62 -3.04
C ILE A 48 -19.53 0.37 -3.87
N TYR A 49 -20.73 -0.04 -4.24
CA TYR A 49 -20.98 -1.20 -5.05
C TYR A 49 -21.77 -0.82 -6.29
N MET A 50 -21.63 -1.63 -7.34
CA MET A 50 -22.40 -1.50 -8.55
C MET A 50 -23.05 -2.83 -8.95
N LYS A 51 -24.26 -2.78 -9.50
CA LYS A 51 -24.96 -3.96 -10.02
C LYS A 51 -25.59 -3.64 -11.36
N GLU A 52 -25.52 -4.60 -12.27
CA GLU A 52 -26.20 -4.56 -13.55
C GLU A 52 -27.41 -5.49 -13.54
N GLU A 53 -28.58 -5.00 -13.93
CA GLU A 53 -29.79 -5.83 -14.04
C GLU A 53 -30.65 -5.38 -15.22
N GLY A 54 -30.52 -6.08 -16.35
CA GLY A 54 -31.17 -5.70 -17.60
C GLY A 54 -30.65 -4.36 -18.13
N GLU A 55 -31.56 -3.42 -18.40
CA GLU A 55 -31.25 -2.07 -18.88
C GLU A 55 -30.84 -1.10 -17.75
N LYS A 56 -30.71 -1.58 -16.51
CA LYS A 56 -30.43 -0.73 -15.35
C LYS A 56 -29.04 -0.94 -14.81
N LEU A 57 -28.42 0.16 -14.41
CA LEU A 57 -27.19 0.20 -13.64
C LEU A 57 -27.49 0.76 -12.24
N TYR A 58 -27.20 -0.01 -11.21
CA TYR A 58 -27.44 0.35 -9.80
C TYR A 58 -26.12 0.71 -9.14
N PHE A 59 -26.09 1.80 -8.39
CA PHE A 59 -25.02 2.20 -7.51
C PHE A 59 -25.52 2.14 -6.07
N ARG A 60 -24.79 1.44 -5.21
CA ARG A 60 -25.09 1.33 -3.78
C ARG A 60 -23.92 1.86 -2.97
N VAL A 61 -24.18 2.87 -2.16
CA VAL A 61 -23.19 3.56 -1.32
C VAL A 61 -23.51 3.21 0.12
N GLU A 62 -22.61 2.48 0.77
CA GLU A 62 -22.68 2.15 2.19
C GLU A 62 -21.80 3.10 2.99
N TYR A 63 -22.27 3.49 4.18
CA TYR A 63 -21.54 4.32 5.12
C TYR A 63 -21.24 3.54 6.40
N TYR A 64 -20.21 3.93 7.15
CA TYR A 64 -19.89 3.25 8.42
C TYR A 64 -20.96 3.49 9.49
N GLY A 65 -21.74 4.56 9.38
CA GLY A 65 -22.79 4.94 10.33
C GLY A 65 -24.01 5.57 9.67
N ALA A 66 -25.11 5.64 10.43
CA ALA A 66 -26.32 6.36 10.04
C ALA A 66 -26.12 7.87 10.15
N ILE A 67 -26.58 8.65 9.16
CA ILE A 67 -26.61 10.11 9.27
C ILE A 67 -27.50 10.53 10.45
N PRO A 68 -27.11 11.53 11.26
CA PRO A 68 -27.93 12.01 12.37
C PRO A 68 -29.31 12.46 11.90
N ASN A 69 -30.36 12.17 12.67
CA ASN A 69 -31.74 12.51 12.33
C ASN A 69 -32.04 14.01 12.54
N SER A 70 -31.48 14.88 11.69
CA SER A 70 -31.76 16.31 11.58
C SER A 70 -31.61 16.76 10.12
N GLU A 71 -32.35 17.81 9.74
CA GLU A 71 -32.23 18.47 8.43
C GLU A 71 -30.86 19.14 8.22
N ASP A 72 -30.18 19.53 9.32
CA ASP A 72 -28.86 20.17 9.27
C ASP A 72 -27.76 19.26 8.70
N TYR A 73 -28.00 17.95 8.61
CA TYR A 73 -27.02 16.96 8.15
C TYR A 73 -27.42 16.50 6.76
N VAL A 74 -26.57 16.74 5.77
CA VAL A 74 -26.82 16.35 4.38
C VAL A 74 -25.70 15.45 3.87
N ARG A 75 -26.07 14.39 3.16
CA ARG A 75 -25.17 13.59 2.33
C ARG A 75 -25.37 13.97 0.88
N LEU A 76 -24.26 14.15 0.18
CA LEU A 76 -24.21 14.35 -1.24
C LEU A 76 -23.27 13.31 -1.86
N ILE A 77 -23.65 12.80 -3.02
CA ILE A 77 -22.76 11.99 -3.85
C ILE A 77 -22.95 12.42 -5.30
N ASP A 78 -21.82 12.64 -5.96
CA ASP A 78 -21.72 12.85 -7.39
C ASP A 78 -20.97 11.67 -8.01
N ILE A 79 -21.61 10.98 -8.95
CA ILE A 79 -21.02 9.91 -9.74
C ILE A 79 -20.84 10.47 -11.14
N TYR A 80 -19.63 10.87 -11.45
CA TYR A 80 -19.20 11.36 -12.76
C TYR A 80 -18.97 10.15 -13.67
N ILE A 81 -19.54 10.15 -14.86
CA ILE A 81 -19.53 9.03 -15.80
C ILE A 81 -19.00 9.53 -17.14
N ASP A 82 -17.90 8.95 -17.60
CA ASP A 82 -17.38 9.03 -18.97
C ASP A 82 -17.89 7.78 -19.71
N ALA A 83 -18.88 8.01 -20.58
CA ALA A 83 -19.63 6.94 -21.21
C ALA A 83 -18.97 6.45 -22.50
N ASP A 84 -18.25 7.35 -23.19
CA ASP A 84 -17.50 7.05 -24.40
C ASP A 84 -16.02 6.70 -24.14
N ARG A 85 -15.60 6.79 -22.88
CA ARG A 85 -14.25 6.50 -22.39
C ARG A 85 -13.18 7.33 -23.10
N ASN A 86 -13.56 8.56 -23.45
CA ASN A 86 -12.67 9.51 -24.07
C ASN A 86 -12.51 10.72 -23.16
N CYS A 87 -11.38 10.76 -22.45
CA CYS A 87 -11.01 11.87 -21.58
C CYS A 87 -10.94 13.27 -22.26
N GLN A 88 -11.12 13.36 -23.58
CA GLN A 88 -11.19 14.62 -24.34
C GLN A 88 -12.62 15.12 -24.61
N THR A 89 -13.64 14.29 -24.35
CA THR A 89 -15.07 14.64 -24.42
C THR A 89 -15.61 14.89 -23.01
N GLY A 90 -16.85 15.37 -22.89
CA GLY A 90 -17.42 15.68 -21.57
C GLY A 90 -16.78 16.89 -20.85
N GLY A 91 -17.18 17.07 -19.59
CA GLY A 91 -16.58 18.06 -18.70
C GLY A 91 -15.32 17.49 -18.07
N LEU A 92 -14.23 18.25 -18.09
CA LEU A 92 -12.97 17.81 -17.49
C LEU A 92 -13.02 17.97 -15.98
N TYR A 93 -13.18 16.87 -15.26
CA TYR A 93 -13.10 16.83 -13.80
C TYR A 93 -12.06 15.78 -13.37
N ASN A 94 -11.01 16.21 -12.68
CA ASN A 94 -9.87 15.37 -12.30
C ASN A 94 -9.25 14.55 -13.45
N GLY A 95 -9.37 15.05 -14.68
CA GLY A 95 -8.88 14.43 -15.93
C GLY A 95 -9.85 13.40 -16.56
N LEU A 96 -11.01 13.15 -15.93
CA LEU A 96 -12.10 12.38 -16.52
C LEU A 96 -12.88 13.28 -17.49
N GLY A 97 -13.08 12.81 -18.72
CA GLY A 97 -13.91 13.45 -19.72
C GLY A 97 -15.38 13.11 -19.52
N ASN A 98 -15.95 13.50 -18.37
CA ASN A 98 -17.21 12.93 -17.96
C ASN A 98 -18.40 13.56 -18.71
N ASP A 99 -19.18 12.71 -19.37
CA ASP A 99 -20.35 13.08 -20.15
C ASP A 99 -21.58 13.30 -19.27
N TYR A 100 -21.64 12.61 -18.13
CA TYR A 100 -22.81 12.58 -17.25
C TYR A 100 -22.41 12.69 -15.77
N ILE A 101 -23.32 13.24 -14.96
CA ILE A 101 -23.21 13.21 -13.49
C ILE A 101 -24.52 12.69 -12.91
N ILE A 102 -24.45 11.68 -12.06
CA ILE A 102 -25.56 11.34 -11.16
C ILE A 102 -25.30 12.04 -9.84
N ARG A 103 -26.14 13.00 -9.49
CA ARG A 103 -26.11 13.68 -8.20
C ARG A 103 -27.21 13.15 -7.32
N PHE A 104 -26.88 12.79 -6.09
CA PHE A 104 -27.86 12.42 -5.07
C PHE A 104 -27.60 13.19 -3.79
N SER A 105 -28.67 13.75 -3.21
CA SER A 105 -28.64 14.50 -1.97
C SER A 105 -29.69 13.99 -0.99
N LEU A 106 -29.37 13.93 0.30
CA LEU A 106 -30.25 13.41 1.35
C LEU A 106 -29.99 14.08 2.69
N SER A 107 -31.02 14.68 3.28
CA SER A 107 -30.99 15.17 4.66
C SER A 107 -31.18 14.02 5.66
N GLY A 108 -30.63 14.18 6.86
CA GLY A 108 -30.60 13.14 7.88
C GLY A 108 -31.97 12.82 8.50
N ASP A 109 -32.88 13.78 8.49
CA ASP A 109 -34.30 13.60 8.84
C ASP A 109 -35.19 13.18 7.65
N SER A 110 -34.59 13.03 6.46
CA SER A 110 -35.28 12.72 5.19
C SER A 110 -36.29 13.76 4.71
N SER A 111 -36.33 14.97 5.29
CA SER A 111 -37.16 16.08 4.80
C SER A 111 -36.77 16.50 3.38
N TYR A 112 -35.50 16.31 3.02
CA TYR A 112 -34.97 16.52 1.69
C TYR A 112 -34.32 15.25 1.16
N SER A 113 -34.71 14.86 -0.06
CA SER A 113 -33.99 13.85 -0.84
C SER A 113 -34.24 14.09 -2.30
N ARG A 114 -33.16 14.21 -3.06
CA ARG A 114 -33.21 14.51 -4.49
C ARG A 114 -32.15 13.69 -5.21
N ALA A 115 -32.49 13.21 -6.39
CA ALA A 115 -31.53 12.58 -7.27
C ALA A 115 -31.74 13.05 -8.70
N GLU A 116 -30.68 13.39 -9.39
CA GLU A 116 -30.72 14.03 -10.70
C GLU A 116 -29.63 13.44 -11.59
N LEU A 117 -29.93 13.32 -12.88
CA LEU A 117 -28.97 13.01 -13.92
C LEU A 117 -28.69 14.27 -14.71
N PHE A 118 -27.43 14.66 -14.75
CA PHE A 118 -26.94 15.74 -15.58
C PHE A 118 -26.18 15.21 -16.77
N LYS A 119 -26.19 15.99 -17.85
CA LYS A 119 -25.38 15.76 -19.05
C LYS A 119 -24.54 16.99 -19.36
N TRP A 120 -23.28 16.79 -19.71
CA TRP A 120 -22.40 17.85 -20.17
C TRP A 120 -22.87 18.43 -21.51
N ASP A 121 -23.03 19.75 -21.56
CA ASP A 121 -23.23 20.50 -22.80
C ASP A 121 -21.97 21.35 -23.10
N SER A 122 -21.22 20.90 -24.11
CA SER A 122 -20.02 21.59 -24.61
C SER A 122 -20.29 23.00 -25.17
N THR A 123 -21.54 23.33 -25.50
CA THR A 123 -21.91 24.64 -26.06
C THR A 123 -21.86 25.74 -25.01
N ILE A 124 -22.26 25.40 -23.79
CA ILE A 124 -22.30 26.31 -22.64
C ILE A 124 -21.25 25.98 -21.58
N GLU A 125 -20.44 24.94 -21.81
CA GLU A 125 -19.41 24.42 -20.89
C GLU A 125 -20.00 24.16 -19.49
N TYR A 126 -21.18 23.55 -19.44
CA TYR A 126 -21.91 23.31 -18.20
C TYR A 126 -22.75 22.03 -18.24
N TYR A 127 -23.18 21.56 -17.07
CA TYR A 127 -24.04 20.39 -16.90
C TYR A 127 -25.53 20.76 -16.91
N GLU A 128 -26.29 20.21 -17.84
CA GLU A 128 -27.75 20.37 -17.91
C GLU A 128 -28.45 19.22 -17.18
N ASP A 129 -29.44 19.52 -16.32
CA ASP A 129 -30.33 18.51 -15.75
C ASP A 129 -31.20 17.92 -16.86
N ILE A 130 -31.05 16.62 -17.12
CA ILE A 130 -31.78 15.90 -18.15
C ILE A 130 -32.83 14.93 -17.58
N LYS A 131 -32.76 14.60 -16.29
CA LYS A 131 -33.67 13.60 -15.69
C LYS A 131 -33.69 13.64 -14.16
N ASP A 132 -34.89 13.72 -13.60
CA ASP A 132 -35.15 13.45 -12.18
C ASP A 132 -35.09 11.93 -11.90
N LEU A 133 -34.11 11.52 -11.08
CA LEU A 133 -33.87 10.16 -10.61
C LEU A 133 -34.40 9.93 -9.19
N THR A 134 -35.08 10.89 -8.56
CA THR A 134 -35.47 10.83 -7.14
C THR A 134 -36.32 9.60 -6.81
N LEU A 135 -37.22 9.20 -7.72
CA LEU A 135 -38.04 7.99 -7.57
C LEU A 135 -37.24 6.67 -7.79
N ASN A 136 -36.05 6.77 -8.38
CA ASN A 136 -35.15 5.64 -8.60
C ASN A 136 -34.20 5.42 -7.42
N ALA A 137 -34.16 6.34 -6.46
CA ALA A 137 -33.30 6.24 -5.30
C ALA A 137 -34.01 5.53 -4.13
N GLY A 138 -33.47 4.37 -3.75
CA GLY A 138 -33.81 3.64 -2.55
C GLY A 138 -32.95 4.07 -1.36
N ARG A 139 -33.52 4.00 -0.15
CA ARG A 139 -32.86 4.33 1.11
C ARG A 139 -32.98 3.17 2.09
N ALA A 140 -31.89 2.84 2.78
CA ALA A 140 -31.92 1.86 3.85
C ALA A 140 -32.75 2.35 5.05
N PRO A 141 -33.41 1.45 5.80
CA PRO A 141 -33.87 1.76 7.15
C PRO A 141 -32.70 2.27 7.99
N GLY A 142 -32.85 3.46 8.59
CA GLY A 142 -31.79 4.11 9.37
C GLY A 142 -30.68 4.75 8.52
N LEU A 143 -30.86 4.89 7.20
CA LEU A 143 -29.97 5.66 6.31
C LEU A 143 -28.49 5.20 6.35
N SER A 144 -28.24 3.90 6.53
CA SER A 144 -26.89 3.32 6.53
C SER A 144 -26.33 3.06 5.12
N TYR A 145 -27.21 3.01 4.11
CA TYR A 145 -26.82 2.98 2.70
C TYR A 145 -27.84 3.71 1.83
N MET A 146 -27.38 4.10 0.65
CA MET A 146 -28.17 4.71 -0.41
C MET A 146 -28.02 3.84 -1.66
N GLU A 147 -29.09 3.69 -2.42
CA GLU A 147 -29.07 2.92 -3.66
C GLU A 147 -29.76 3.73 -4.74
N ILE A 148 -29.12 3.96 -5.87
CA ILE A 148 -29.68 4.68 -7.01
C ILE A 148 -29.49 3.86 -8.27
N TRP A 149 -30.45 3.91 -9.18
CA TRP A 149 -30.27 3.30 -10.50
C TRP A 149 -30.60 4.24 -11.64
N VAL A 150 -29.88 4.06 -12.74
CA VAL A 150 -30.05 4.78 -14.00
C VAL A 150 -30.29 3.78 -15.14
N ASP A 151 -31.07 4.18 -16.14
CA ASP A 151 -31.20 3.38 -17.36
C ASP A 151 -29.93 3.57 -18.20
N LYS A 152 -29.33 2.47 -18.64
CA LYS A 152 -28.12 2.47 -19.47
C LYS A 152 -28.26 3.36 -20.71
N ARG A 153 -29.48 3.45 -21.26
CA ARG A 153 -29.77 4.26 -22.45
C ARG A 153 -29.73 5.76 -22.16
N ASP A 154 -29.95 6.19 -20.91
CA ASP A 154 -29.89 7.61 -20.54
C ASP A 154 -28.45 8.12 -20.49
N ILE A 155 -27.51 7.26 -20.08
CA ILE A 155 -26.08 7.58 -19.89
C ILE A 155 -25.20 7.15 -21.06
N GLY A 156 -25.78 6.79 -22.21
CA GLY A 156 -25.00 6.37 -23.38
C GLY A 156 -24.13 5.14 -23.15
N TYR A 157 -24.48 4.27 -22.20
CA TYR A 157 -23.69 3.10 -21.81
C TYR A 157 -23.34 2.24 -23.03
N THR A 158 -22.05 1.93 -23.20
CA THR A 158 -21.56 1.09 -24.29
C THR A 158 -21.10 -0.29 -23.79
N PRO A 159 -21.04 -1.32 -24.66
CA PRO A 159 -20.46 -2.62 -24.29
C PRO A 159 -18.98 -2.56 -23.90
N ASP A 160 -18.28 -1.48 -24.26
CA ASP A 160 -16.85 -1.27 -23.96
C ASP A 160 -16.61 -0.78 -22.52
N GLY A 161 -17.70 -0.64 -21.75
CA GLY A 161 -17.70 -0.22 -20.36
C GLY A 161 -17.97 1.27 -20.20
N ILE A 162 -17.85 1.73 -18.97
CA ILE A 162 -17.85 3.14 -18.60
C ILE A 162 -16.70 3.40 -17.64
N ASP A 163 -16.13 4.59 -17.72
CA ASP A 163 -15.21 5.09 -16.69
C ASP A 163 -16.02 6.00 -15.77
N PHE A 164 -15.77 5.92 -14.47
CA PHE A 164 -16.44 6.79 -13.53
C PHE A 164 -15.51 7.24 -12.41
N TYR A 165 -15.87 8.39 -11.87
CA TYR A 165 -15.24 9.02 -10.74
C TYR A 165 -16.33 9.32 -9.72
N ILE A 166 -16.08 9.00 -8.46
CA ILE A 166 -17.05 9.20 -7.40
C ILE A 166 -16.54 10.24 -6.44
N ASP A 167 -17.31 11.31 -6.33
CA ASP A 167 -17.14 12.32 -5.31
C ASP A 167 -18.24 12.15 -4.26
N THR A 168 -17.85 12.08 -3.00
CA THR A 168 -18.81 11.99 -1.91
C THR A 168 -18.54 13.12 -0.94
N TYR A 169 -19.61 13.86 -0.69
CA TYR A 169 -19.58 15.09 0.05
C TYR A 169 -20.61 15.05 1.18
N PHE A 170 -20.28 15.68 2.30
CA PHE A 170 -21.17 15.77 3.45
C PHE A 170 -21.24 17.21 3.91
N GLU A 171 -22.44 17.67 4.21
CA GLU A 171 -22.67 18.98 4.79
C GLU A 171 -23.20 18.82 6.20
N VAL A 172 -22.66 19.63 7.10
CA VAL A 172 -23.36 19.99 8.32
C VAL A 172 -23.57 21.49 8.31
N GLU A 173 -24.83 21.90 8.39
CA GLU A 173 -25.20 23.30 8.47
C GLU A 173 -24.77 23.87 9.84
N ALA A 174 -23.67 24.62 9.83
CA ALA A 174 -22.96 25.10 11.01
C ALA A 174 -23.59 26.37 11.62
N THR A 175 -24.35 27.12 10.82
CA THR A 175 -25.12 28.29 11.25
C THR A 175 -26.61 28.05 11.06
N LEU A 176 -27.45 28.93 11.60
CA LEU A 176 -28.77 29.12 10.97
C LEU A 176 -28.56 30.05 9.78
N ASP A 177 -29.42 29.94 8.78
CA ASP A 177 -29.63 31.01 7.80
C ASP A 177 -29.86 32.31 8.55
N THR A 178 -28.92 33.23 8.41
CA THR A 178 -28.85 34.42 9.24
C THR A 178 -28.84 35.65 8.35
N GLU A 179 -29.84 36.51 8.55
CA GLU A 179 -29.97 37.80 7.87
C GLU A 179 -29.60 38.94 8.83
N LEU A 180 -28.79 39.89 8.35
CA LEU A 180 -28.52 41.15 9.05
C LEU A 180 -28.37 42.30 8.07
N ASN A 181 -28.59 43.51 8.56
CA ASN A 181 -28.33 44.74 7.81
C ASN A 181 -27.11 45.43 8.39
N TYR A 182 -26.16 45.81 7.53
CA TYR A 182 -24.98 46.57 7.92
C TYR A 182 -24.94 47.90 7.18
N VAL A 183 -24.78 49.00 7.91
CA VAL A 183 -24.58 50.33 7.32
C VAL A 183 -23.09 50.57 7.18
N ILE A 184 -22.61 50.84 5.97
CA ILE A 184 -21.20 51.20 5.72
C ILE A 184 -20.87 52.43 6.58
N ASP A 185 -19.78 52.33 7.34
CA ASP A 185 -19.27 53.26 8.35
C ASP A 185 -19.95 53.23 9.71
N SER A 186 -20.84 52.26 9.97
CA SER A 186 -21.41 52.08 11.32
C SER A 186 -20.40 51.54 12.34
N SER A 187 -19.37 50.81 11.89
CA SER A 187 -18.28 50.30 12.72
C SER A 187 -16.94 50.37 11.97
N VAL A 188 -16.39 51.59 11.85
CA VAL A 188 -15.15 51.84 11.08
C VAL A 188 -13.91 51.30 11.79
N LYS A 189 -13.22 50.34 11.16
CA LYS A 189 -11.96 49.79 11.65
C LYS A 189 -11.16 49.11 10.54
N TYR A 190 -9.84 49.33 10.57
CA TYR A 190 -8.90 48.53 9.80
C TYR A 190 -8.66 47.19 10.51
N ILE A 191 -8.84 46.09 9.77
CA ILE A 191 -8.64 44.71 10.26
C ILE A 191 -7.57 44.05 9.39
N GLU A 192 -6.56 43.48 10.04
CA GLU A 192 -5.56 42.61 9.44
C GLU A 192 -6.13 41.18 9.41
N ILE A 193 -6.10 40.52 8.24
CA ILE A 193 -6.62 39.15 8.12
C ILE A 193 -5.52 38.18 8.57
N ASP A 194 -5.48 37.92 9.87
CA ASP A 194 -4.47 37.08 10.54
C ASP A 194 -5.09 36.05 11.52
N GLY A 195 -6.42 36.03 11.62
CA GLY A 195 -7.18 35.16 12.50
C GLY A 195 -7.06 35.52 13.98
N TYR A 196 -6.49 36.68 14.33
CA TYR A 196 -6.37 37.17 15.69
C TYR A 196 -7.37 38.29 15.98
N SER A 197 -8.34 37.99 16.84
CA SER A 197 -9.36 38.94 17.33
C SER A 197 -8.89 40.27 17.98
N SER A 198 -7.59 40.52 18.10
CA SER A 198 -7.03 41.65 18.86
C SER A 198 -7.29 43.00 18.20
N ASP A 199 -7.27 43.05 16.87
CA ASP A 199 -7.50 44.23 16.06
C ASP A 199 -9.00 44.57 15.93
N TRP A 200 -9.92 43.64 16.18
CA TRP A 200 -11.36 43.88 16.34
C TRP A 200 -11.70 44.73 17.58
N GLY A 201 -10.88 44.64 18.64
CA GLY A 201 -11.02 45.45 19.86
C GLY A 201 -12.40 45.34 20.53
N SER A 202 -13.11 46.47 20.70
CA SER A 202 -14.40 46.52 21.41
C SER A 202 -15.63 46.45 20.50
N ILE A 203 -15.49 46.03 19.24
CA ILE A 203 -16.64 45.83 18.34
C ILE A 203 -17.54 44.75 18.96
N SER A 204 -18.82 45.07 19.13
CA SER A 204 -19.80 44.10 19.61
C SER A 204 -20.21 43.16 18.47
N PRO A 205 -20.57 41.90 18.75
CA PRO A 205 -21.10 41.02 17.73
C PRO A 205 -22.32 41.64 17.05
N SER A 206 -22.35 41.61 15.72
CA SER A 206 -23.56 41.93 14.95
C SER A 206 -24.65 40.89 15.27
N ILE A 207 -24.26 39.62 15.44
CA ILE A 207 -25.14 38.51 15.81
C ILE A 207 -24.46 37.60 16.83
N THR A 208 -25.24 37.12 17.79
CA THR A 208 -24.88 36.01 18.68
C THR A 208 -25.89 34.89 18.51
N LEU A 209 -25.43 33.73 18.08
CA LEU A 209 -26.27 32.55 17.87
C LEU A 209 -26.40 31.77 19.19
N PRO A 210 -27.47 31.01 19.43
CA PRO A 210 -27.55 30.04 20.53
C PRO A 210 -26.77 28.75 20.18
N PRO A 211 -26.36 27.94 21.18
CA PRO A 211 -25.74 26.63 20.93
C PRO A 211 -26.74 25.61 20.36
N LYS A 212 -26.34 24.95 19.28
CA LYS A 212 -26.93 23.78 18.63
C LYS A 212 -26.18 22.54 19.15
N SER A 213 -26.89 21.42 19.29
CA SER A 213 -26.28 20.13 19.66
C SER A 213 -25.58 19.46 18.46
N ILE A 214 -24.82 20.24 17.69
CA ILE A 214 -24.02 19.76 16.55
C ILE A 214 -22.68 19.23 17.09
N LEU A 215 -22.03 18.34 16.33
CA LEU A 215 -20.69 17.80 16.61
C LEU A 215 -19.74 18.87 17.20
N LEU A 216 -19.22 18.55 18.38
CA LEU A 216 -18.40 19.41 19.24
C LEU A 216 -17.20 20.00 18.47
N GLY A 217 -17.26 21.29 18.13
CA GLY A 217 -16.16 21.99 17.48
C GLY A 217 -16.56 23.07 16.50
N PHE A 218 -17.70 22.90 15.82
CA PHE A 218 -17.92 23.55 14.52
C PHE A 218 -19.07 24.54 14.49
N GLU A 219 -19.56 24.91 15.66
CA GLU A 219 -20.73 25.75 15.75
C GLU A 219 -20.36 27.22 15.84
N VAL A 220 -21.00 28.07 15.04
CA VAL A 220 -20.77 29.51 15.13
C VAL A 220 -21.43 30.07 16.40
N SER A 221 -20.65 30.81 17.18
CA SER A 221 -21.11 31.51 18.38
C SER A 221 -21.54 32.94 18.09
N SER A 222 -20.75 33.67 17.31
CA SER A 222 -20.92 35.09 17.08
C SER A 222 -20.38 35.50 15.72
N ILE A 223 -21.02 36.51 15.13
CA ILE A 223 -20.64 37.11 13.85
C ILE A 223 -20.45 38.60 14.07
N TYR A 224 -19.37 39.15 13.54
CA TYR A 224 -19.01 40.56 13.64
C TYR A 224 -18.81 41.09 12.23
N VAL A 225 -19.24 42.34 12.01
CA VAL A 225 -19.06 43.03 10.74
C VAL A 225 -18.46 44.40 11.04
N ALA A 226 -17.43 44.77 10.28
CA ALA A 226 -16.76 46.07 10.34
C ALA A 226 -16.41 46.51 8.92
N ASN A 227 -16.05 47.77 8.71
CA ASN A 227 -15.49 48.20 7.44
C ASN A 227 -14.40 49.26 7.64
N ASP A 228 -13.52 49.43 6.67
CA ASP A 228 -12.76 50.66 6.50
C ASP A 228 -13.20 51.36 5.20
N ASP A 229 -12.37 52.28 4.69
CA ASP A 229 -12.67 53.02 3.47
C ASP A 229 -12.62 52.12 2.20
N GLU A 230 -12.03 50.93 2.28
CA GLU A 230 -11.75 50.06 1.13
C GLU A 230 -12.41 48.67 1.23
N ASN A 231 -12.66 48.15 2.42
CA ASN A 231 -13.03 46.76 2.67
C ASN A 231 -14.16 46.63 3.69
N LEU A 232 -15.02 45.63 3.46
CA LEU A 232 -15.95 45.06 4.44
C LEU A 232 -15.30 43.83 5.08
N TYR A 233 -15.29 43.76 6.39
CA TYR A 233 -14.67 42.70 7.18
C TYR A 233 -15.71 41.89 7.92
N PHE A 234 -15.49 40.58 7.96
CA PHE A 234 -16.27 39.62 8.73
C PHE A 234 -15.35 38.91 9.71
N ARG A 235 -15.86 38.71 10.92
CA ARG A 235 -15.28 37.78 11.88
C ARG A 235 -16.36 36.83 12.37
N ILE A 236 -16.03 35.54 12.39
CA ILE A 236 -16.92 34.47 12.79
C ILE A 236 -16.23 33.69 13.91
N ASP A 237 -16.76 33.83 15.13
CA ASP A 237 -16.26 33.15 16.32
C ASP A 237 -16.88 31.75 16.40
N MET A 238 -16.05 30.72 16.48
CA MET A 238 -16.50 29.33 16.64
C MET A 238 -16.59 28.94 18.13
N ARG A 239 -17.56 28.10 18.50
CA ARG A 239 -17.72 27.59 19.88
C ARG A 239 -16.66 26.58 20.29
N GLY A 240 -16.01 25.95 19.31
CA GLY A 240 -14.95 25.00 19.57
C GLY A 240 -13.79 25.25 18.61
N ARG A 241 -12.65 24.64 18.97
CA ARG A 241 -11.51 24.59 18.07
C ARG A 241 -11.68 23.39 17.14
N PRO A 242 -11.34 23.51 15.86
CA PRO A 242 -11.17 22.36 15.00
C PRO A 242 -10.13 21.41 15.61
N THR A 243 -10.58 20.29 16.15
CA THR A 243 -9.73 19.42 16.97
C THR A 243 -8.87 18.43 16.16
N VAL A 244 -8.97 18.39 14.83
CA VAL A 244 -8.34 17.32 14.06
C VAL A 244 -7.74 17.85 12.76
N MET A 245 -6.41 17.82 12.66
CA MET A 245 -5.75 17.89 11.35
C MET A 245 -5.97 16.54 10.67
N VAL A 246 -6.60 16.56 9.49
CA VAL A 246 -6.75 15.35 8.67
C VAL A 246 -5.57 15.32 7.70
N ASN A 247 -4.74 14.28 7.82
CA ASN A 247 -3.60 14.09 6.93
C ASN A 247 -4.15 13.68 5.55
N LYS A 248 -4.13 14.66 4.64
CA LYS A 248 -4.71 14.67 3.28
C LYS A 248 -6.22 14.90 3.23
N GLU A 249 -6.56 15.80 2.31
CA GLU A 249 -7.86 16.07 1.68
C GLU A 249 -9.08 15.56 2.43
N GLY A 250 -9.93 16.50 2.82
CA GLY A 250 -11.32 16.12 2.98
C GLY A 250 -12.17 16.89 3.94
N LEU A 251 -11.69 17.75 4.83
CA LEU A 251 -12.59 18.52 5.69
C LEU A 251 -12.37 20.01 5.44
N TYR A 252 -13.43 20.76 5.17
CA TYR A 252 -13.36 22.20 5.01
C TYR A 252 -14.50 22.92 5.74
N TYR A 253 -14.25 24.17 6.10
CA TYR A 253 -15.23 25.10 6.64
C TYR A 253 -15.55 26.11 5.56
N GLY A 254 -16.77 26.05 5.04
CA GLY A 254 -17.29 27.00 4.06
C GLY A 254 -18.19 28.03 4.72
N PHE A 255 -18.07 29.28 4.34
CA PHE A 255 -19.04 30.33 4.64
C PHE A 255 -19.48 30.96 3.33
N LEU A 256 -20.76 30.80 3.03
CA LEU A 256 -21.41 31.51 1.94
C LEU A 256 -22.02 32.81 2.50
N VAL A 257 -21.45 33.94 2.11
CA VAL A 257 -21.95 35.28 2.43
C VAL A 257 -22.60 35.86 1.17
N SER A 258 -23.92 36.00 1.19
CA SER A 258 -24.68 36.64 0.12
C SER A 258 -25.02 38.08 0.53
N LEU A 259 -24.85 39.02 -0.41
CA LEU A 259 -24.93 40.45 -0.16
C LEU A 259 -25.96 41.06 -1.12
N ASP A 260 -26.99 41.67 -0.53
CA ASP A 260 -27.99 42.51 -1.17
C ASP A 260 -27.57 43.99 -1.01
N THR A 261 -27.01 44.54 -2.07
CA THR A 261 -26.42 45.87 -2.08
C THR A 261 -27.43 46.96 -2.40
N ASP A 262 -28.51 46.64 -3.12
CA ASP A 262 -29.57 47.60 -3.44
C ASP A 262 -30.78 47.53 -2.49
N ASN A 263 -30.81 46.56 -1.58
CA ASN A 263 -31.90 46.26 -0.63
C ASN A 263 -33.23 46.01 -1.33
N ASN A 264 -33.21 45.32 -2.46
CA ASN A 264 -34.39 44.97 -3.23
C ASN A 264 -34.41 43.47 -3.55
N ASP A 265 -35.27 42.75 -2.81
CA ASP A 265 -35.56 41.32 -2.96
C ASP A 265 -35.90 40.85 -4.40
N ASN A 266 -36.17 41.78 -5.33
CA ASN A 266 -36.50 41.47 -6.73
C ASN A 266 -35.32 41.55 -7.73
N THR A 267 -34.16 42.06 -7.34
CA THR A 267 -33.03 42.36 -8.27
C THR A 267 -31.89 41.35 -8.22
N GLY A 268 -31.93 40.36 -7.32
CA GLY A 268 -31.00 39.25 -7.26
C GLY A 268 -31.62 37.90 -6.91
N TYR A 269 -30.86 37.02 -6.25
CA TYR A 269 -31.30 35.65 -5.98
C TYR A 269 -32.30 35.59 -4.81
N TYR A 270 -33.55 35.19 -5.09
CA TYR A 270 -34.65 35.32 -4.12
C TYR A 270 -34.45 34.52 -2.82
N ARG A 271 -33.72 33.40 -2.86
CA ARG A 271 -33.51 32.58 -1.63
C ARG A 271 -32.61 33.26 -0.63
N TYR A 272 -31.80 34.21 -1.07
CA TYR A 272 -30.87 34.97 -0.23
C TYR A 272 -31.27 36.44 -0.21
N GLY A 273 -32.57 36.72 -0.11
CA GLY A 273 -33.10 38.08 0.03
C GLY A 273 -32.75 39.01 -1.12
N GLY A 274 -32.70 38.53 -2.37
CA GLY A 274 -32.37 39.38 -3.51
C GLY A 274 -30.88 39.70 -3.68
N SER A 275 -29.99 38.98 -3.01
CA SER A 275 -28.54 39.20 -3.11
C SER A 275 -28.02 39.21 -4.55
N GLU A 276 -27.23 40.24 -4.91
CA GLU A 276 -26.57 40.35 -6.21
C GLU A 276 -25.11 39.90 -6.17
N PHE A 277 -24.53 39.81 -4.97
CA PHE A 277 -23.16 39.34 -4.76
C PHE A 277 -23.13 38.15 -3.81
N GLY A 278 -22.19 37.24 -4.04
CA GLY A 278 -21.94 36.07 -3.20
C GLY A 278 -20.46 35.93 -2.94
N VAL A 279 -20.09 35.51 -1.74
CA VAL A 279 -18.72 35.17 -1.36
C VAL A 279 -18.72 33.79 -0.75
N ASP A 280 -18.00 32.87 -1.38
CA ASP A 280 -17.77 31.51 -0.89
C ASP A 280 -16.36 31.45 -0.31
N ALA A 281 -16.27 31.47 1.02
CA ALA A 281 -15.01 31.47 1.73
C ALA A 281 -14.79 30.10 2.39
N LYS A 282 -13.84 29.34 1.86
CA LYS A 282 -13.50 27.99 2.29
C LYS A 282 -12.17 27.97 3.02
N LEU A 283 -12.12 27.19 4.10
CA LEU A 283 -10.90 26.83 4.79
C LEU A 283 -10.77 25.33 4.85
N TRP A 284 -9.67 24.81 4.33
CA TRP A 284 -9.33 23.40 4.38
C TRP A 284 -8.63 23.04 5.70
N ALA A 285 -9.17 22.05 6.42
CA ALA A 285 -8.62 21.52 7.67
C ALA A 285 -7.43 20.55 7.43
N ASN A 286 -6.54 20.93 6.52
CA ASN A 286 -5.33 20.17 6.18
C ASN A 286 -4.09 20.78 6.87
N LEU A 287 -2.91 20.16 6.69
CA LEU A 287 -1.65 20.63 7.29
C LEU A 287 -1.23 22.04 6.83
N LEU A 288 -1.67 22.45 5.64
CA LEU A 288 -1.32 23.75 5.05
C LEU A 288 -2.32 24.85 5.46
N LYS A 289 -3.47 24.47 6.04
CA LYS A 289 -4.61 25.37 6.32
C LYS A 289 -4.99 26.19 5.09
N ASP A 290 -5.10 25.54 3.93
CA ASP A 290 -5.36 26.24 2.69
C ASP A 290 -6.68 27.01 2.77
N THR A 291 -6.65 28.23 2.25
CA THR A 291 -7.77 29.16 2.24
C THR A 291 -8.13 29.55 0.82
N GLU A 292 -9.43 29.62 0.55
CA GLU A 292 -9.98 29.98 -0.75
C GLU A 292 -11.15 30.94 -0.54
N VAL A 293 -11.16 32.06 -1.26
CA VAL A 293 -12.28 32.99 -1.26
C VAL A 293 -12.64 33.28 -2.71
N ASP A 294 -13.83 32.83 -3.08
CA ASP A 294 -14.42 33.05 -4.39
C ASP A 294 -15.52 34.09 -4.29
N TYR A 295 -15.51 35.04 -5.23
CA TYR A 295 -16.49 36.11 -5.31
C TYR A 295 -17.34 35.91 -6.56
N TYR A 296 -18.65 36.01 -6.39
CA TYR A 296 -19.64 35.79 -7.43
C TYR A 296 -20.55 37.00 -7.60
N ARG A 297 -20.98 37.25 -8.84
CA ARG A 297 -22.07 38.16 -9.18
C ARG A 297 -23.24 37.36 -9.72
N TYR A 298 -24.44 37.64 -9.23
CA TYR A 298 -25.65 37.04 -9.75
C TYR A 298 -25.93 37.59 -11.16
N ILE A 299 -26.24 36.69 -12.10
CA ILE A 299 -26.57 37.04 -13.49
C ILE A 299 -27.89 36.41 -13.95
N GLY A 300 -28.64 35.81 -13.03
CA GLY A 300 -29.91 35.14 -13.32
C GLY A 300 -31.12 36.08 -13.40
N THR A 301 -32.28 35.46 -13.47
CA THR A 301 -33.62 36.08 -13.57
C THR A 301 -34.39 36.09 -12.25
N GLY A 302 -33.71 35.79 -11.15
CA GLY A 302 -34.25 35.73 -9.80
C GLY A 302 -34.39 34.29 -9.31
N SER A 303 -34.99 33.40 -10.12
CA SER A 303 -35.36 32.03 -9.70
C SER A 303 -34.31 30.95 -9.93
N ASP A 304 -33.38 31.20 -10.84
CA ASP A 304 -32.30 30.34 -11.29
C ASP A 304 -31.03 30.55 -10.47
N PHE A 305 -30.25 29.49 -10.26
CA PHE A 305 -28.99 29.53 -9.53
C PHE A 305 -27.82 29.90 -10.48
N ASN A 306 -27.92 31.06 -11.13
CA ASN A 306 -26.96 31.53 -12.11
C ASN A 306 -26.01 32.60 -11.53
N TRP A 307 -24.88 32.13 -11.04
CA TRP A 307 -23.81 32.94 -10.45
C TRP A 307 -22.57 32.92 -11.34
N LYS A 308 -21.94 34.09 -11.53
CA LYS A 308 -20.70 34.22 -12.32
C LYS A 308 -19.54 34.53 -11.38
N LEU A 309 -18.50 33.70 -11.40
CA LEU A 309 -17.24 33.98 -10.72
C LEU A 309 -16.61 35.28 -11.28
N ILE A 310 -16.32 36.23 -10.41
CA ILE A 310 -15.72 37.52 -10.77
C ILE A 310 -14.30 37.70 -10.23
N TRP A 311 -13.93 37.02 -9.13
CA TRP A 311 -12.59 37.11 -8.53
C TRP A 311 -12.29 35.93 -7.60
N VAL A 312 -11.00 35.58 -7.44
CA VAL A 312 -10.49 34.51 -6.53
C VAL A 312 -9.32 35.08 -5.73
N SER A 313 -9.29 34.88 -4.40
CA SER A 313 -8.19 35.34 -3.53
C SER A 313 -7.95 34.44 -2.32
N SER A 314 -6.73 33.95 -2.15
CA SER A 314 -6.31 33.19 -0.96
C SER A 314 -5.83 34.07 0.21
N THR A 315 -5.59 35.37 -0.01
CA THR A 315 -5.10 36.31 1.03
C THR A 315 -6.22 37.07 1.75
N SER A 316 -7.46 36.69 1.47
CA SER A 316 -8.65 37.37 1.98
C SER A 316 -9.29 36.66 3.18
N VAL A 317 -8.71 35.55 3.64
CA VAL A 317 -9.21 34.81 4.80
C VAL A 317 -8.07 34.14 5.58
N ASP A 318 -8.18 34.09 6.91
CA ASP A 318 -7.30 33.33 7.81
C ASP A 318 -8.16 32.66 8.91
N PHE A 319 -7.64 31.59 9.50
CA PHE A 319 -8.32 30.82 10.53
C PHE A 319 -7.41 30.26 11.62
N ASN A 320 -7.70 30.70 12.83
CA ASN A 320 -7.20 30.14 14.09
C ASN A 320 -8.37 29.65 14.95
N ASP A 321 -8.66 30.36 16.04
CA ASP A 321 -9.89 30.15 16.82
C ASP A 321 -11.10 30.92 16.25
N VAL A 322 -10.82 31.77 15.27
CA VAL A 322 -11.70 32.76 14.66
C VAL A 322 -11.47 32.73 13.16
N PHE A 323 -12.54 32.83 12.40
CA PHE A 323 -12.51 32.98 10.94
C PHE A 323 -12.65 34.46 10.59
N GLU A 324 -11.73 34.98 9.78
CA GLU A 324 -11.75 36.37 9.33
C GLU A 324 -11.79 36.45 7.82
N LEU A 325 -12.64 37.29 7.26
CA LEU A 325 -12.82 37.47 5.81
C LEU A 325 -12.85 38.96 5.47
N LYS A 326 -12.20 39.37 4.38
CA LYS A 326 -12.37 40.71 3.79
C LYS A 326 -12.98 40.68 2.40
N ILE A 327 -13.83 41.67 2.11
CA ILE A 327 -14.50 41.87 0.82
C ILE A 327 -14.26 43.32 0.38
N PRO A 328 -13.61 43.55 -0.78
CA PRO A 328 -13.39 44.92 -1.26
C PRO A 328 -14.72 45.64 -1.54
N LEU A 329 -14.94 46.82 -0.96
CA LEU A 329 -16.17 47.62 -1.18
C LEU A 329 -16.33 48.02 -2.65
N GLY A 330 -15.21 48.26 -3.34
CA GLY A 330 -15.21 48.54 -4.78
C GLY A 330 -15.75 47.39 -5.63
N LEU A 331 -15.72 46.14 -5.13
CA LEU A 331 -16.32 44.99 -5.80
C LEU A 331 -17.85 44.98 -5.67
N LEU A 332 -18.35 45.43 -4.53
CA LEU A 332 -19.78 45.47 -4.18
C LEU A 332 -20.49 46.70 -4.75
N GLU A 333 -19.75 47.66 -5.30
CA GLU A 333 -20.30 48.93 -5.80
C GLU A 333 -21.03 49.74 -4.71
N VAL A 334 -20.65 49.57 -3.43
CA VAL A 334 -21.26 50.26 -2.27
C VAL A 334 -20.42 51.41 -1.75
N GLY A 335 -21.06 52.40 -1.12
CA GLY A 335 -20.39 53.58 -0.54
C GLY A 335 -20.81 53.90 0.91
N SER A 336 -20.12 54.89 1.49
CA SER A 336 -20.38 55.42 2.84
C SER A 336 -21.86 55.67 3.11
N GLY A 337 -22.38 55.14 4.23
CA GLY A 337 -23.76 55.30 4.67
C GLY A 337 -24.79 54.42 3.94
N GLN A 338 -24.40 53.64 2.93
CA GLN A 338 -25.29 52.65 2.29
C GLN A 338 -25.56 51.48 3.25
N THR A 339 -26.79 50.98 3.23
CA THR A 339 -27.14 49.74 3.95
C THR A 339 -26.93 48.57 3.00
N VAL A 340 -26.34 47.49 3.50
CA VAL A 340 -26.15 46.22 2.77
C VAL A 340 -26.90 45.15 3.55
N GLY A 341 -27.82 44.46 2.87
CA GLY A 341 -28.42 43.23 3.36
C GLY A 341 -27.39 42.11 3.27
N ILE A 342 -27.21 41.37 4.36
CA ILE A 342 -26.20 40.32 4.47
C ILE A 342 -26.93 39.05 4.90
N TYR A 343 -26.88 38.04 4.05
CA TYR A 343 -27.32 36.68 4.35
C TYR A 343 -26.08 35.80 4.48
N MET A 344 -25.99 35.02 5.55
CA MET A 344 -24.86 34.10 5.75
C MET A 344 -25.31 32.69 6.06
N ARG A 345 -24.60 31.73 5.44
CA ARG A 345 -24.74 30.29 5.67
C ARG A 345 -23.37 29.66 5.86
N GLY A 346 -23.13 29.07 7.02
CA GLY A 346 -21.93 28.31 7.32
C GLY A 346 -22.16 26.81 7.08
N VAL A 347 -21.24 26.18 6.37
CA VAL A 347 -21.29 24.77 6.02
C VAL A 347 -19.98 24.11 6.44
N LEU A 348 -20.08 23.02 7.20
CA LEU A 348 -18.98 22.09 7.37
C LEU A 348 -19.05 21.07 6.25
N GLY A 349 -18.09 21.13 5.36
CA GLY A 349 -18.00 20.27 4.21
C GLY A 349 -16.99 19.15 4.42
N ARG A 350 -17.30 17.93 3.97
CA ARG A 350 -16.30 16.87 3.88
C ARG A 350 -16.22 16.23 2.51
N PHE A 351 -15.07 16.30 1.83
CA PHE A 351 -14.73 15.45 0.68
C PHE A 351 -14.09 14.14 1.16
N ILE A 352 -14.50 13.01 0.58
CA ILE A 352 -13.80 11.73 0.78
C ILE A 352 -12.69 11.62 -0.27
N PRO A 353 -11.57 10.98 0.06
CA PRO A 353 -10.50 10.75 -0.90
C PRO A 353 -11.03 10.25 -2.23
N GLU A 354 -10.47 10.81 -3.30
CA GLU A 354 -10.85 10.54 -4.67
C GLU A 354 -10.88 9.03 -4.93
N SER A 355 -11.95 8.54 -5.59
CA SER A 355 -12.04 7.11 -5.90
C SER A 355 -10.97 6.61 -6.88
N GLY A 356 -10.24 7.55 -7.50
CA GLY A 356 -9.50 7.31 -8.73
C GLY A 356 -10.44 7.00 -9.90
N TYR A 357 -9.85 6.73 -11.05
CA TYR A 357 -10.55 6.24 -12.23
C TYR A 357 -10.99 4.80 -12.00
N LEU A 358 -12.30 4.56 -12.08
CA LEU A 358 -12.85 3.23 -12.00
C LEU A 358 -13.44 2.85 -13.34
N THR A 359 -12.81 1.88 -14.00
CA THR A 359 -13.38 1.28 -15.22
C THR A 359 -14.28 0.12 -14.83
N TYR A 360 -15.56 0.21 -15.18
CA TYR A 360 -16.39 -0.98 -15.27
C TYR A 360 -16.29 -1.56 -16.67
N LEU A 361 -15.38 -2.51 -16.84
CA LEU A 361 -15.36 -3.33 -18.05
C LEU A 361 -16.53 -4.31 -18.01
N SER A 362 -17.18 -4.49 -19.16
CA SER A 362 -17.96 -5.71 -19.41
C SER A 362 -17.10 -6.92 -19.05
N ASP A 363 -17.71 -7.91 -18.39
CA ASP A 363 -17.11 -9.13 -17.80
C ASP A 363 -15.65 -9.39 -18.25
N LEU A 364 -14.69 -9.50 -17.33
CA LEU A 364 -13.27 -9.80 -17.61
C LEU A 364 -13.08 -10.91 -18.67
N GLN A 365 -14.02 -11.85 -18.73
CA GLN A 365 -14.19 -12.82 -19.80
C GLN A 365 -14.17 -12.20 -21.22
N THR A 366 -14.98 -11.18 -21.45
CA THR A 366 -15.11 -10.41 -22.70
C THR A 366 -13.81 -9.72 -23.07
N VAL A 367 -13.13 -9.11 -22.10
CA VAL A 367 -11.84 -8.45 -22.32
C VAL A 367 -10.79 -9.45 -22.80
N ILE A 368 -10.70 -10.61 -22.13
CA ILE A 368 -9.78 -11.68 -22.53
C ILE A 368 -10.14 -12.21 -23.92
N GLN A 369 -11.43 -12.38 -24.24
CA GLN A 369 -11.89 -12.80 -25.56
C GLN A 369 -11.56 -11.79 -26.66
N GLN A 370 -11.82 -10.50 -26.43
CA GLN A 370 -11.58 -9.44 -27.41
C GLN A 370 -10.10 -9.17 -27.66
N ARG A 371 -9.26 -9.35 -26.63
CA ARG A 371 -7.81 -9.08 -26.68
C ARG A 371 -6.97 -10.33 -26.94
N ALA A 372 -7.61 -11.48 -27.18
CA ALA A 372 -6.93 -12.73 -27.48
C ALA A 372 -6.27 -12.67 -28.87
N LYS A 373 -4.94 -12.69 -28.89
CA LYS A 373 -4.13 -12.86 -30.10
C LYS A 373 -4.08 -14.32 -30.54
N GLU A 374 -3.95 -15.24 -29.59
CA GLU A 374 -3.89 -16.67 -29.84
C GLU A 374 -4.54 -17.43 -28.67
N ILE A 375 -5.29 -18.49 -28.98
CA ILE A 375 -5.92 -19.35 -27.99
C ILE A 375 -5.44 -20.77 -28.25
N ARG A 376 -4.82 -21.39 -27.25
CA ARG A 376 -4.40 -22.80 -27.28
C ARG A 376 -5.15 -23.56 -26.21
N SER A 377 -5.57 -24.78 -26.49
CA SER A 377 -6.14 -25.64 -25.45
C SER A 377 -5.10 -26.55 -24.83
N VAL A 378 -5.31 -26.87 -23.56
CA VAL A 378 -4.49 -27.79 -22.78
C VAL A 378 -5.42 -28.65 -21.92
N VAL A 379 -5.21 -29.96 -21.96
CA VAL A 379 -5.96 -30.89 -21.13
C VAL A 379 -5.16 -31.14 -19.86
N VAL A 380 -5.79 -30.99 -18.70
CA VAL A 380 -5.20 -31.26 -17.37
C VAL A 380 -6.19 -32.10 -16.59
N ASP A 381 -5.74 -33.26 -16.11
CA ASP A 381 -6.55 -34.21 -15.34
C ASP A 381 -7.89 -34.56 -16.04
N GLY A 382 -7.88 -34.63 -17.37
CA GLY A 382 -9.06 -34.94 -18.19
C GLY A 382 -10.00 -33.77 -18.49
N SER A 383 -9.72 -32.56 -18.00
CA SER A 383 -10.47 -31.34 -18.29
C SER A 383 -9.71 -30.43 -19.25
N GLU A 384 -10.40 -29.80 -20.20
CA GLU A 384 -9.81 -28.85 -21.14
C GLU A 384 -9.80 -27.44 -20.55
N TYR A 385 -8.71 -26.72 -20.80
CA TYR A 385 -8.48 -25.33 -20.39
C TYR A 385 -7.90 -24.55 -21.57
N TYR A 386 -8.02 -23.22 -21.53
CA TYR A 386 -7.44 -22.34 -22.54
C TYR A 386 -6.23 -21.59 -21.99
N ILE A 387 -5.22 -21.47 -22.83
CA ILE A 387 -4.08 -20.59 -22.68
C ILE A 387 -4.29 -19.47 -23.68
N VAL A 388 -4.66 -18.30 -23.17
CA VAL A 388 -5.01 -17.14 -23.99
C VAL A 388 -3.80 -16.21 -24.02
N THR A 389 -3.18 -16.12 -25.18
CA THR A 389 -2.11 -15.16 -25.48
C THR A 389 -2.75 -13.83 -25.84
N LEU A 390 -2.49 -12.77 -25.07
CA LEU A 390 -3.05 -11.43 -25.32
C LEU A 390 -2.19 -10.61 -26.29
N GLU A 391 -2.83 -9.70 -27.03
CA GLU A 391 -2.15 -8.77 -27.96
C GLU A 391 -1.25 -7.74 -27.28
N LYS A 392 -1.64 -7.27 -26.10
CA LYS A 392 -0.95 -6.28 -25.27
C LYS A 392 -0.96 -6.69 -23.80
N PHE A 393 -0.10 -6.08 -23.00
CA PHE A 393 -0.16 -6.21 -21.55
C PHE A 393 -1.47 -5.64 -21.05
N ILE A 394 -2.16 -6.34 -20.16
CA ILE A 394 -3.30 -5.81 -19.44
C ILE A 394 -2.83 -5.61 -18.01
N ASP A 395 -2.81 -4.37 -17.55
CA ASP A 395 -2.46 -4.08 -16.17
C ASP A 395 -3.46 -4.80 -15.24
N PRO A 396 -3.01 -5.60 -14.27
CA PRO A 396 -3.91 -6.37 -13.41
C PRO A 396 -4.76 -5.49 -12.48
N VAL A 397 -4.34 -4.24 -12.23
CA VAL A 397 -5.00 -3.25 -11.38
C VAL A 397 -5.96 -2.40 -12.19
N THR A 398 -5.53 -1.83 -13.32
CA THR A 398 -6.39 -0.93 -14.11
C THR A 398 -7.19 -1.66 -15.19
N LEU A 399 -6.79 -2.87 -15.56
CA LEU A 399 -7.29 -3.61 -16.74
C LEU A 399 -7.10 -2.85 -18.05
N GLU A 400 -6.29 -1.79 -18.04
CA GLU A 400 -5.94 -1.04 -19.24
C GLU A 400 -4.85 -1.76 -20.02
N SER A 401 -4.93 -1.66 -21.35
CA SER A 401 -3.82 -2.10 -22.17
C SER A 401 -2.67 -1.10 -22.02
N SER A 402 -1.53 -1.52 -21.48
CA SER A 402 -0.35 -0.66 -21.46
C SER A 402 0.61 -1.03 -22.58
N ASP A 403 1.29 -0.02 -23.13
CA ASP A 403 2.42 -0.23 -24.04
C ASP A 403 3.73 -0.50 -23.26
N HIS A 404 3.66 -0.75 -21.95
CA HIS A 404 4.85 -1.02 -21.14
C HIS A 404 5.48 -2.37 -21.52
N SER A 405 6.46 -2.33 -22.42
CA SER A 405 7.46 -3.38 -22.55
C SER A 405 8.51 -3.16 -21.46
N PHE A 406 8.26 -3.66 -20.24
CA PHE A 406 9.34 -3.74 -19.25
C PHE A 406 10.35 -4.81 -19.75
N LEU A 407 11.33 -4.36 -20.53
CA LEU A 407 12.62 -5.01 -20.79
C LEU A 407 12.64 -6.43 -21.41
N ALA A 408 11.56 -6.94 -22.01
CA ALA A 408 11.57 -8.27 -22.60
C ALA A 408 12.16 -8.33 -24.02
N VAL A 409 13.45 -8.67 -24.12
CA VAL A 409 13.92 -9.54 -25.21
C VAL A 409 13.23 -10.89 -24.99
N GLU A 410 12.02 -11.07 -25.55
CA GLU A 410 11.13 -12.23 -25.41
C GLU A 410 10.83 -12.68 -23.95
N PRO A 411 9.56 -12.63 -23.53
CA PRO A 411 8.60 -13.52 -24.15
C PRO A 411 7.55 -12.78 -24.99
N HIS A 412 7.28 -13.36 -26.16
CA HIS A 412 6.04 -13.15 -26.89
C HIS A 412 4.88 -13.65 -26.03
N ALA A 413 3.86 -12.82 -25.87
CA ALA A 413 2.54 -13.11 -25.29
C ALA A 413 2.40 -13.07 -23.76
N TRP A 414 1.49 -12.20 -23.30
CA TRP A 414 0.91 -12.26 -21.96
C TRP A 414 -0.12 -13.39 -21.94
N GLU A 415 0.29 -14.55 -21.42
CA GLU A 415 -0.57 -15.72 -21.35
C GLU A 415 -1.46 -15.68 -20.10
N VAL A 416 -2.77 -15.78 -20.31
CA VAL A 416 -3.79 -15.92 -19.26
C VAL A 416 -4.37 -17.32 -19.34
N TYR A 417 -4.32 -18.05 -18.23
CA TYR A 417 -4.90 -19.38 -18.11
C TYR A 417 -6.37 -19.27 -17.72
N THR A 418 -7.26 -19.80 -18.55
CA THR A 418 -8.70 -19.67 -18.38
C THR A 418 -9.39 -21.03 -18.50
N TYR A 419 -10.58 -21.13 -17.90
CA TYR A 419 -11.53 -22.18 -18.24
C TYR A 419 -11.98 -22.02 -19.71
N THR A 420 -12.64 -23.02 -20.29
CA THR A 420 -13.11 -22.95 -21.70
C THR A 420 -14.15 -21.86 -21.95
N ASN A 421 -14.71 -21.27 -20.90
CA ASN A 421 -15.54 -20.07 -20.97
C ASN A 421 -14.74 -18.76 -20.86
N PHE A 422 -13.41 -18.76 -20.93
CA PHE A 422 -12.52 -17.58 -20.78
C PHE A 422 -12.50 -16.93 -19.39
N GLN A 423 -13.11 -17.55 -18.38
CA GLN A 423 -12.96 -17.12 -17.01
C GLN A 423 -11.55 -17.45 -16.51
N PRO A 424 -10.78 -16.49 -15.94
CA PRO A 424 -9.47 -16.77 -15.38
C PRO A 424 -9.51 -17.83 -14.29
N ILE A 425 -8.51 -18.72 -14.31
CA ILE A 425 -8.37 -19.76 -13.30
C ILE A 425 -7.78 -19.13 -12.05
N SER A 426 -8.54 -19.15 -10.96
CA SER A 426 -8.14 -18.61 -9.66
C SER A 426 -7.56 -19.64 -8.69
N ASP A 427 -7.76 -20.93 -8.96
CA ASP A 427 -7.18 -22.02 -8.18
C ASP A 427 -5.69 -22.15 -8.52
N GLU A 428 -4.83 -21.78 -7.56
CA GLU A 428 -3.37 -21.77 -7.72
C GLU A 428 -2.81 -23.17 -8.02
N SER A 429 -3.35 -24.21 -7.39
CA SER A 429 -2.93 -25.60 -7.63
C SER A 429 -3.26 -26.02 -9.06
N LEU A 430 -4.46 -25.70 -9.55
CA LEU A 430 -4.85 -25.97 -10.93
C LEU A 430 -4.01 -25.16 -11.93
N LEU A 431 -3.79 -23.88 -11.65
CA LEU A 431 -2.96 -22.99 -12.46
C LEU A 431 -1.53 -23.54 -12.61
N ARG A 432 -0.92 -24.01 -11.51
CA ARG A 432 0.41 -24.65 -11.49
C ARG A 432 0.45 -25.88 -12.40
N LYS A 433 -0.59 -26.70 -12.38
CA LYS A 433 -0.68 -27.88 -13.24
C LYS A 433 -0.71 -27.49 -14.72
N ILE A 434 -1.56 -26.52 -15.07
CA ILE A 434 -1.73 -26.03 -16.43
C ILE A 434 -0.42 -25.42 -16.97
N TRP A 435 0.23 -24.56 -16.18
CA TRP A 435 1.51 -23.96 -16.54
C TRP A 435 2.60 -25.00 -16.77
N THR A 436 2.71 -25.99 -15.87
CA THR A 436 3.71 -27.07 -15.97
C THR A 436 3.53 -27.87 -17.27
N ILE A 437 2.28 -28.21 -17.60
CA ILE A 437 1.94 -28.93 -18.81
C ILE A 437 2.23 -28.09 -20.07
N ASP A 438 1.85 -26.82 -20.10
CA ASP A 438 2.16 -25.92 -21.21
C ASP A 438 3.68 -25.80 -21.44
N ARG A 439 4.45 -25.63 -20.36
CA ARG A 439 5.90 -25.51 -20.43
C ARG A 439 6.55 -26.79 -20.95
N ALA A 440 6.11 -27.95 -20.47
CA ALA A 440 6.56 -29.26 -20.96
C ALA A 440 6.27 -29.42 -22.46
N ASN A 441 5.07 -29.04 -22.91
CA ASN A 441 4.67 -29.11 -24.31
C ASN A 441 5.46 -28.14 -25.21
N LYS A 442 5.73 -26.92 -24.74
CA LYS A 442 6.59 -25.96 -25.45
C LYS A 442 8.02 -26.49 -25.60
N LEU A 443 8.57 -27.07 -24.53
CA LEU A 443 9.90 -27.68 -24.56
C LEU A 443 9.94 -28.83 -25.56
N LEU A 444 8.98 -29.76 -25.48
CA LEU A 444 8.85 -30.92 -26.35
C LEU A 444 8.81 -30.54 -27.83
N LYS A 445 8.10 -29.46 -28.19
CA LYS A 445 7.98 -28.97 -29.58
C LYS A 445 9.23 -28.26 -30.12
N ARG A 446 10.10 -27.72 -29.25
CA ARG A 446 11.29 -26.95 -29.65
C ARG A 446 12.58 -27.78 -29.60
N ILE A 447 13.15 -27.93 -28.41
CA ILE A 447 14.48 -28.52 -28.14
C ILE A 447 14.39 -29.78 -27.27
N GLY A 448 13.17 -30.22 -27.00
CA GLY A 448 12.86 -31.39 -26.20
C GLY A 448 12.41 -32.59 -27.03
N SER A 449 12.47 -32.52 -28.36
CA SER A 449 12.06 -33.64 -29.22
C SER A 449 12.92 -34.88 -28.95
N PRO A 450 12.38 -36.09 -29.16
CA PRO A 450 13.16 -37.33 -29.03
C PRO A 450 14.48 -37.31 -29.81
N GLU A 451 14.46 -36.73 -31.01
CA GLU A 451 15.61 -36.62 -31.90
C GLU A 451 16.67 -35.70 -31.30
N TYR A 452 16.28 -34.51 -30.83
CA TYR A 452 17.20 -33.56 -30.21
C TYR A 452 17.80 -34.10 -28.90
N ILE A 453 16.98 -34.76 -28.08
CA ILE A 453 17.47 -35.43 -26.86
C ILE A 453 18.44 -36.55 -27.22
N SER A 454 18.19 -37.29 -28.30
CA SER A 454 19.11 -38.33 -28.78
C SER A 454 20.44 -37.75 -29.27
N ASP A 455 20.42 -36.58 -29.91
CA ASP A 455 21.63 -35.87 -30.31
C ASP A 455 22.45 -35.43 -29.09
N ASN A 456 21.79 -34.91 -28.04
CA ASN A 456 22.46 -34.61 -26.76
C ASN A 456 23.09 -35.84 -26.12
N ILE A 457 22.38 -36.98 -26.12
CA ILE A 457 22.94 -38.26 -25.63
C ILE A 457 24.18 -38.68 -26.45
N ASN A 458 24.16 -38.48 -27.77
CA ASN A 458 25.29 -38.78 -28.63
C ASN A 458 26.49 -37.85 -28.35
N ILE A 459 26.23 -36.55 -28.16
CA ILE A 459 27.24 -35.57 -27.73
C ILE A 459 27.86 -36.00 -26.40
N ILE A 460 27.04 -36.38 -25.41
CA ILE A 460 27.51 -36.87 -24.12
C ILE A 460 28.42 -38.10 -24.29
N ASN A 461 28.03 -39.08 -25.11
CA ASN A 461 28.86 -40.27 -25.38
C ASN A 461 30.21 -39.90 -26.03
N ASN A 462 30.22 -38.93 -26.93
CA ASN A 462 31.45 -38.44 -27.55
C ASN A 462 32.35 -37.76 -26.50
N VAL A 463 31.80 -36.89 -25.65
CA VAL A 463 32.54 -36.25 -24.55
C VAL A 463 33.14 -37.29 -23.60
N ILE A 464 32.34 -38.29 -23.19
CA ILE A 464 32.82 -39.39 -22.33
C ILE A 464 33.96 -40.16 -23.03
N THR A 465 33.82 -40.48 -24.31
CA THR A 465 34.83 -41.23 -25.07
C THR A 465 36.13 -40.43 -25.24
N THR A 466 36.04 -39.16 -25.60
CA THR A 466 37.18 -38.25 -25.72
C THR A 466 37.90 -38.10 -24.39
N SER A 467 37.15 -37.93 -23.29
CA SER A 467 37.75 -37.81 -21.96
C SER A 467 38.58 -39.04 -21.55
N LYS A 468 38.25 -40.24 -22.06
CA LYS A 468 39.00 -41.50 -21.82
C LYS A 468 40.39 -41.53 -22.49
N GLY A 469 40.61 -40.70 -23.51
CA GLY A 469 41.88 -40.63 -24.24
C GLY A 469 42.91 -39.64 -23.68
N LEU A 470 42.55 -38.82 -22.68
CA LEU A 470 43.41 -37.78 -22.13
C LEU A 470 44.48 -38.37 -21.20
N SER A 471 45.76 -38.01 -21.42
CA SER A 471 46.89 -38.45 -20.59
C SER A 471 47.01 -37.66 -19.28
N GLU A 472 47.57 -38.29 -18.24
CA GLU A 472 47.70 -37.76 -16.87
C GLU A 472 48.47 -36.42 -16.79
N ALA A 473 49.43 -36.19 -17.69
CA ALA A 473 50.25 -34.97 -17.75
C ALA A 473 49.53 -33.75 -18.35
N TYR A 474 48.55 -33.96 -19.23
CA TYR A 474 47.73 -32.89 -19.83
C TYR A 474 46.71 -32.33 -18.83
N ASN A 475 46.38 -33.10 -17.79
CA ASN A 475 45.39 -32.78 -16.76
C ASN A 475 45.87 -31.74 -15.73
N ILE A 476 47.19 -31.60 -15.51
CA ILE A 476 47.75 -30.60 -14.59
C ILE A 476 47.54 -29.18 -15.15
N GLU A 477 47.55 -29.02 -16.48
CA GLU A 477 47.29 -27.72 -17.13
C GLU A 477 45.81 -27.32 -17.09
N VAL A 478 44.90 -28.31 -17.18
CA VAL A 478 43.45 -28.11 -17.01
C VAL A 478 43.12 -27.71 -15.58
N TRP A 479 43.79 -28.29 -14.59
CA TRP A 479 43.64 -27.92 -13.17
C TRP A 479 43.91 -26.44 -12.90
N GLY A 480 44.93 -25.86 -13.54
CA GLY A 480 45.28 -24.45 -13.39
C GLY A 480 44.25 -23.48 -13.98
N LYS A 481 43.46 -23.92 -14.98
CA LYS A 481 42.48 -23.07 -15.69
C LYS A 481 41.05 -23.30 -15.22
N THR A 482 40.66 -24.53 -14.90
CA THR A 482 39.29 -24.91 -14.50
C THR A 482 39.05 -24.80 -12.99
N GLY A 483 40.10 -24.91 -12.16
CA GLY A 483 40.00 -24.72 -10.71
C GLY A 483 39.51 -23.31 -10.32
N ILE A 484 39.84 -22.30 -11.13
CA ILE A 484 39.38 -20.91 -10.92
C ILE A 484 37.89 -20.76 -11.28
N PHE A 485 37.41 -21.41 -12.34
CA PHE A 485 35.99 -21.37 -12.73
C PHE A 485 35.10 -22.20 -11.80
N MET A 486 35.55 -23.37 -11.34
CA MET A 486 34.77 -24.19 -10.39
C MET A 486 34.60 -23.50 -9.03
N VAL A 487 35.59 -22.74 -8.55
CA VAL A 487 35.47 -21.99 -7.29
C VAL A 487 34.52 -20.79 -7.45
N VAL A 488 34.60 -20.08 -8.58
CA VAL A 488 33.66 -18.99 -8.89
C VAL A 488 32.23 -19.53 -9.07
N ASP A 489 32.06 -20.66 -9.75
CA ASP A 489 30.75 -21.28 -9.93
C ASP A 489 30.21 -21.86 -8.61
N LEU A 490 31.01 -22.54 -7.79
CA LEU A 490 30.57 -23.04 -6.47
C LEU A 490 30.20 -21.91 -5.50
N VAL A 491 30.87 -20.76 -5.57
CA VAL A 491 30.51 -19.55 -4.81
C VAL A 491 29.21 -18.95 -5.34
N ILE A 492 29.01 -18.95 -6.66
CA ILE A 492 27.75 -18.55 -7.31
C ILE A 492 26.60 -19.53 -6.98
N PHE A 493 26.83 -20.84 -6.87
CA PHE A 493 25.80 -21.83 -6.49
C PHE A 493 25.47 -21.81 -5.00
N ALA A 494 26.45 -21.46 -4.15
CA ALA A 494 26.22 -21.27 -2.72
C ALA A 494 25.45 -19.97 -2.42
N GLU A 495 25.54 -18.94 -3.26
CA GLU A 495 24.74 -17.71 -3.14
C GLU A 495 23.36 -17.76 -3.85
N LEU A 496 23.10 -18.69 -4.79
CA LEU A 496 21.89 -18.69 -5.63
C LEU A 496 20.77 -19.69 -5.26
N GLU A 497 20.89 -20.40 -4.13
CA GLU A 497 19.85 -21.28 -3.51
C GLU A 497 19.02 -22.13 -4.51
N LEU A 498 19.66 -22.96 -5.34
CA LEU A 498 18.96 -23.84 -6.31
C LEU A 498 18.60 -25.23 -5.74
N PRO A 499 17.51 -25.88 -6.22
CA PRO A 499 17.05 -27.17 -5.71
C PRO A 499 17.97 -28.28 -6.15
N VAL A 500 18.14 -29.31 -5.30
CA VAL A 500 18.56 -30.62 -5.77
C VAL A 500 17.64 -31.69 -5.19
N PRO A 501 16.91 -32.46 -6.01
CA PRO A 501 16.08 -33.54 -5.52
C PRO A 501 16.97 -34.71 -5.05
N GLY A 502 16.81 -35.07 -3.79
CA GLY A 502 17.03 -36.41 -3.24
C GLY A 502 18.33 -37.15 -3.62
N SER A 503 19.27 -37.17 -2.67
CA SER A 503 20.23 -38.26 -2.38
C SER A 503 21.49 -38.46 -3.24
N SER A 504 21.73 -37.71 -4.32
CA SER A 504 22.97 -37.90 -5.10
C SER A 504 24.14 -37.03 -4.65
N LEU A 505 23.97 -35.73 -4.44
CA LEU A 505 25.11 -34.82 -4.22
C LEU A 505 25.83 -35.07 -2.88
N GLY A 506 25.08 -35.29 -1.79
CA GLY A 506 25.65 -35.58 -0.48
C GLY A 506 26.35 -36.94 -0.40
N THR A 507 25.85 -37.93 -1.14
CA THR A 507 26.48 -39.27 -1.26
C THR A 507 27.74 -39.19 -2.13
N ILE A 508 27.67 -38.44 -3.23
CA ILE A 508 28.82 -38.10 -4.07
C ILE A 508 29.88 -37.44 -3.17
N LEU A 509 29.62 -36.30 -2.54
CA LEU A 509 30.57 -35.60 -1.66
C LEU A 509 31.16 -36.48 -0.53
N LYS A 510 30.37 -37.38 0.08
CA LYS A 510 30.86 -38.33 1.10
C LYS A 510 31.80 -39.39 0.53
N GLU A 511 31.51 -39.93 -0.66
CA GLU A 511 32.38 -40.85 -1.38
C GLU A 511 33.65 -40.13 -1.86
N GLN A 512 33.52 -38.88 -2.35
CA GLN A 512 34.62 -38.02 -2.81
C GLN A 512 35.63 -37.75 -1.68
N ILE A 513 35.18 -37.43 -0.46
CA ILE A 513 36.05 -37.10 0.68
C ILE A 513 36.88 -38.29 1.19
N SER A 514 36.41 -39.53 1.00
CA SER A 514 37.12 -40.73 1.47
C SER A 514 38.31 -41.16 0.58
N HIS A 515 38.43 -40.61 -0.62
CA HIS A 515 39.39 -41.04 -1.66
C HIS A 515 40.51 -40.02 -1.97
N TYR A 516 40.72 -39.01 -1.11
CA TYR A 516 41.69 -37.90 -1.26
C TYR A 516 43.18 -38.30 -1.11
N THR A 517 43.66 -39.22 -1.94
CA THR A 517 45.10 -39.40 -2.19
C THR A 517 45.49 -39.20 -3.66
N ASP A 518 44.53 -38.94 -4.57
CA ASP A 518 44.78 -38.59 -5.98
C ASP A 518 43.69 -37.64 -6.54
N PRO A 519 43.85 -36.31 -6.41
CA PRO A 519 42.85 -35.31 -6.77
C PRO A 519 42.63 -35.13 -8.30
N VAL A 520 43.56 -35.61 -9.15
CA VAL A 520 43.45 -35.47 -10.61
C VAL A 520 42.56 -36.57 -11.20
N ARG A 521 42.78 -37.81 -10.75
CA ARG A 521 41.93 -38.94 -11.14
C ARG A 521 40.47 -38.76 -10.67
N PHE A 522 40.33 -38.14 -9.50
CA PHE A 522 39.05 -37.87 -8.85
C PHE A 522 38.11 -36.98 -9.68
N LEU A 523 38.58 -35.83 -10.18
CA LEU A 523 37.74 -34.88 -10.96
C LEU A 523 37.32 -35.43 -12.32
N LEU A 524 38.21 -36.17 -12.99
CA LEU A 524 37.91 -36.78 -14.28
C LEU A 524 36.88 -37.91 -14.15
N GLU A 525 37.02 -38.75 -13.13
CA GLU A 525 36.05 -39.80 -12.81
C GLU A 525 34.71 -39.20 -12.35
N ALA A 526 34.72 -38.09 -11.58
CA ALA A 526 33.52 -37.37 -11.19
C ALA A 526 32.81 -36.69 -12.38
N GLY A 527 33.56 -36.03 -13.28
CA GLY A 527 33.02 -35.44 -14.50
C GLY A 527 32.38 -36.49 -15.41
N ARG A 528 33.04 -37.64 -15.58
CA ARG A 528 32.47 -38.79 -16.31
C ARG A 528 31.22 -39.35 -15.61
N ALA A 529 31.21 -39.45 -14.29
CA ALA A 529 30.04 -39.89 -13.54
C ALA A 529 28.84 -38.94 -13.72
N LEU A 530 29.09 -37.63 -13.74
CA LEU A 530 28.06 -36.62 -14.05
C LEU A 530 27.55 -36.74 -15.49
N LEU A 531 28.43 -36.97 -16.46
CA LEU A 531 28.04 -37.22 -17.85
C LEU A 531 27.19 -38.50 -18.01
N GLU A 532 27.55 -39.59 -17.33
CA GLU A 532 26.73 -40.81 -17.36
C GLU A 532 25.38 -40.61 -16.65
N ALA A 533 25.34 -39.83 -15.57
CA ALA A 533 24.09 -39.46 -14.91
C ALA A 533 23.22 -38.55 -15.81
N SER A 534 23.84 -37.59 -16.50
CA SER A 534 23.18 -36.72 -17.49
C SER A 534 22.53 -37.54 -18.60
N LYS A 535 23.28 -38.49 -19.16
CA LYS A 535 22.79 -39.43 -20.17
C LYS A 535 21.58 -40.21 -19.68
N LYS A 536 21.61 -40.72 -18.45
CA LYS A 536 20.49 -41.46 -17.87
C LYS A 536 19.24 -40.60 -17.72
N ASP A 537 19.39 -39.34 -17.30
CA ASP A 537 18.27 -38.42 -17.19
C ASP A 537 17.72 -38.04 -18.57
N TYR A 538 18.58 -37.74 -19.55
CA TYR A 538 18.14 -37.51 -20.93
C TYR A 538 17.46 -38.74 -21.53
N GLN A 539 17.90 -39.96 -21.24
CA GLN A 539 17.22 -41.17 -21.69
C GLN A 539 15.78 -41.25 -21.17
N LYS A 540 15.57 -40.96 -19.89
CA LYS A 540 14.22 -40.90 -19.30
C LYS A 540 13.38 -39.77 -19.91
N ALA A 541 13.96 -38.59 -20.11
CA ALA A 541 13.28 -37.49 -20.79
C ALA A 541 12.88 -37.88 -22.23
N ARG A 542 13.76 -38.63 -22.93
CA ARG A 542 13.50 -39.14 -24.27
C ARG A 542 12.36 -40.15 -24.29
N GLU A 543 12.34 -41.10 -23.35
CA GLU A 543 11.26 -42.08 -23.22
C GLU A 543 9.90 -41.40 -23.03
N ILE A 544 9.84 -40.34 -22.22
CA ILE A 544 8.63 -39.54 -22.05
C ILE A 544 8.29 -38.79 -23.35
N ALA A 545 9.26 -38.14 -23.99
CA ALA A 545 9.06 -37.42 -25.25
C ALA A 545 8.59 -38.34 -26.39
N GLU A 546 9.11 -39.56 -26.48
CA GLU A 546 8.74 -40.56 -27.48
C GLU A 546 7.30 -41.06 -27.29
N SER A 547 6.90 -41.27 -26.03
CA SER A 547 5.56 -41.72 -25.67
C SER A 547 4.49 -40.62 -25.76
N HIS A 548 4.90 -39.34 -25.81
CA HIS A 548 3.99 -38.19 -25.79
C HIS A 548 4.22 -37.23 -26.96
N ARG A 549 4.56 -37.72 -28.16
CA ARG A 549 4.88 -36.87 -29.34
C ARG A 549 3.78 -35.85 -29.68
N ASP A 550 2.51 -36.18 -29.41
CA ASP A 550 1.37 -35.31 -29.68
C ASP A 550 1.12 -34.27 -28.56
N GLY A 551 1.83 -34.39 -27.44
CA GLY A 551 1.72 -33.54 -26.26
C GLY A 551 1.54 -34.34 -24.98
N ILE A 552 1.99 -33.76 -23.86
CA ILE A 552 1.79 -34.23 -22.50
C ILE A 552 0.51 -33.58 -21.97
N SER A 553 -0.38 -34.36 -21.34
CA SER A 553 -1.67 -33.89 -20.80
C SER A 553 -1.87 -34.18 -19.32
N ASP A 554 -0.92 -34.86 -18.68
CA ASP A 554 -0.96 -35.12 -17.24
C ASP A 554 0.20 -34.41 -16.54
N TYR A 555 -0.11 -33.91 -15.34
CA TYR A 555 0.81 -33.05 -14.58
C TYR A 555 2.07 -33.79 -14.15
N GLU A 556 1.95 -35.05 -13.71
CA GLU A 556 3.07 -35.81 -13.16
C GLU A 556 4.07 -36.17 -14.25
N THR A 557 3.62 -36.56 -15.43
CA THR A 557 4.48 -36.78 -16.61
C THR A 557 5.12 -35.49 -17.08
N ALA A 558 4.39 -34.37 -17.12
CA ALA A 558 4.94 -33.07 -17.52
C ALA A 558 6.05 -32.62 -16.58
N ARG A 559 5.81 -32.73 -15.27
CA ARG A 559 6.79 -32.44 -14.22
C ARG A 559 8.01 -33.35 -14.33
N ASN A 560 7.81 -34.65 -14.46
CA ASN A 560 8.91 -35.61 -14.59
C ASN A 560 9.74 -35.38 -15.87
N TYR A 561 9.09 -35.06 -16.98
CA TYR A 561 9.75 -34.71 -18.23
C TYR A 561 10.66 -33.50 -18.07
N LEU A 562 10.14 -32.39 -17.53
CA LEU A 562 10.91 -31.17 -17.28
C LEU A 562 12.08 -31.45 -16.33
N ASN A 563 11.83 -32.18 -15.23
CA ASN A 563 12.86 -32.55 -14.26
C ASN A 563 13.99 -33.36 -14.90
N TYR A 564 13.67 -34.41 -15.67
CA TYR A 564 14.69 -35.22 -16.32
C TYR A 564 15.45 -34.45 -17.39
N TYR A 565 14.77 -33.61 -18.18
CA TYR A 565 15.42 -32.82 -19.21
C TYR A 565 16.42 -31.82 -18.60
N TYR A 566 15.98 -31.00 -17.63
CA TYR A 566 16.84 -29.98 -17.04
C TYR A 566 17.94 -30.57 -16.15
N ASN A 567 17.67 -31.66 -15.42
CA ASN A 567 18.73 -32.36 -14.69
C ASN A 567 19.77 -32.95 -15.64
N GLY A 568 19.33 -33.53 -16.76
CA GLY A 568 20.20 -34.01 -17.83
C GLY A 568 21.08 -32.89 -18.37
N TYR A 569 20.48 -31.77 -18.74
CA TYR A 569 21.16 -30.59 -19.26
C TYR A 569 22.20 -30.03 -18.27
N PHE A 570 21.80 -29.84 -17.02
CA PHE A 570 22.69 -29.34 -15.96
C PHE A 570 23.89 -30.27 -15.80
N LYS A 571 23.66 -31.56 -15.54
CA LYS A 571 24.73 -32.55 -15.36
C LYS A 571 25.64 -32.65 -16.60
N PHE A 572 25.11 -32.42 -17.79
CA PHE A 572 25.92 -32.37 -19.02
C PHE A 572 26.90 -31.20 -19.00
N LEU A 573 26.44 -29.99 -18.68
CA LEU A 573 27.29 -28.80 -18.64
C LEU A 573 28.44 -28.97 -17.63
N TYR A 574 28.14 -29.39 -16.40
CA TYR A 574 29.17 -29.64 -15.37
C TYR A 574 30.07 -30.82 -15.71
N GLY A 575 29.48 -31.91 -16.18
CA GLY A 575 30.23 -33.09 -16.56
C GLY A 575 31.23 -32.77 -17.68
N THR A 576 30.84 -31.93 -18.64
CA THR A 576 31.69 -31.51 -19.76
C THR A 576 32.81 -30.59 -19.30
N SER A 577 32.51 -29.61 -18.44
CA SER A 577 33.54 -28.69 -17.92
C SER A 577 34.57 -29.40 -17.04
N MET A 578 34.16 -30.46 -16.33
CA MET A 578 35.05 -31.30 -15.52
C MET A 578 35.82 -32.35 -16.34
N ALA A 579 35.26 -32.84 -17.45
CA ALA A 579 35.82 -33.96 -18.21
C ALA A 579 36.66 -33.55 -19.44
N LEU A 580 36.58 -32.30 -19.93
CA LEU A 580 37.32 -31.85 -21.12
C LEU A 580 38.18 -30.59 -20.88
N PRO A 581 39.41 -30.54 -21.42
CA PRO A 581 40.21 -29.33 -21.55
C PRO A 581 39.54 -28.34 -22.52
N THR A 582 39.49 -27.05 -22.17
CA THR A 582 38.94 -25.98 -23.02
C THR A 582 39.68 -25.79 -24.37
N GLY A 583 40.88 -26.36 -24.53
CA GLY A 583 41.69 -26.24 -25.75
C GLY A 583 41.48 -27.30 -26.83
N GLU A 584 40.76 -28.39 -26.55
CA GLU A 584 40.63 -29.56 -27.45
C GLU A 584 39.16 -29.87 -27.83
N ILE A 585 38.22 -29.02 -27.42
CA ILE A 585 36.83 -29.14 -27.88
C ILE A 585 36.83 -28.75 -29.37
N ASP A 586 36.51 -29.71 -30.25
CA ASP A 586 36.27 -29.46 -31.67
C ASP A 586 35.40 -28.19 -31.79
N LYS A 587 35.79 -27.25 -32.65
CA LYS A 587 35.09 -25.97 -32.83
C LYS A 587 33.58 -26.17 -33.00
N SER A 588 33.13 -27.24 -33.64
CA SER A 588 31.71 -27.56 -33.79
C SER A 588 31.01 -27.90 -32.47
N VAL A 589 31.64 -28.70 -31.60
CA VAL A 589 31.13 -29.04 -30.26
C VAL A 589 31.18 -27.80 -29.36
N TRP A 590 32.24 -26.98 -29.47
CA TRP A 590 32.37 -25.72 -28.75
C TRP A 590 31.30 -24.71 -29.19
N TRP A 591 31.05 -24.58 -30.50
CA TRP A 591 29.99 -23.73 -31.02
C TRP A 591 28.59 -24.21 -30.62
N THR A 592 28.36 -25.52 -30.50
CA THR A 592 27.11 -26.07 -29.96
C THR A 592 26.94 -25.70 -28.48
N VAL A 593 27.97 -25.90 -27.64
CA VAL A 593 27.94 -25.50 -26.23
C VAL A 593 27.79 -23.98 -26.06
N VAL A 594 28.51 -23.18 -26.88
CA VAL A 594 28.42 -21.72 -26.91
C VAL A 594 27.08 -21.24 -27.45
N SER A 595 26.44 -21.97 -28.37
CA SER A 595 25.10 -21.63 -28.86
C SER A 595 24.00 -21.81 -27.81
N TRP A 596 24.28 -22.55 -26.73
CA TRP A 596 23.37 -22.72 -25.59
C TRP A 596 23.56 -21.67 -24.50
N ILE A 597 24.70 -20.93 -24.54
CA ILE A 597 25.01 -19.86 -23.58
C ILE A 597 23.99 -18.72 -23.64
N PRO A 598 23.47 -18.26 -24.79
CA PRO A 598 22.40 -17.26 -24.83
C PRO A 598 21.13 -17.70 -24.09
N ASP A 599 20.64 -18.93 -24.28
CA ASP A 599 19.43 -19.42 -23.59
C ASP A 599 19.66 -19.61 -22.08
N TYR A 600 20.86 -20.05 -21.70
CA TYR A 600 21.31 -20.16 -20.31
C TYR A 600 21.48 -18.78 -19.65
N ILE A 601 22.06 -17.79 -20.35
CA ILE A 601 22.21 -16.39 -19.92
C ILE A 601 20.86 -15.66 -19.90
N ILE A 602 19.92 -15.99 -20.78
CA ILE A 602 18.55 -15.48 -20.74
C ILE A 602 17.82 -16.05 -19.51
N HIS A 603 17.97 -17.35 -19.22
CA HIS A 603 17.40 -17.98 -18.03
C HIS A 603 18.03 -17.47 -16.71
N LEU A 604 19.35 -17.26 -16.67
CA LEU A 604 20.06 -16.64 -15.55
C LEU A 604 19.82 -15.13 -15.44
N GLY A 605 19.70 -14.44 -16.58
CA GLY A 605 19.40 -13.01 -16.68
C GLY A 605 17.99 -12.68 -16.23
N GLN A 606 17.01 -13.54 -16.52
CA GLN A 606 15.66 -13.49 -15.96
C GLN A 606 15.64 -13.67 -14.43
N LYS A 607 16.60 -14.43 -13.88
CA LYS A 607 16.79 -14.63 -12.43
C LYS A 607 17.60 -13.50 -11.77
N ALA A 608 18.46 -12.80 -12.52
CA ALA A 608 19.35 -11.75 -12.02
C ALA A 608 18.77 -10.33 -12.15
N LEU A 609 17.95 -10.04 -13.18
CA LEU A 609 17.31 -8.73 -13.38
C LEU A 609 16.16 -8.44 -12.41
N SER A 610 15.67 -9.45 -11.67
CA SER A 610 14.78 -9.26 -10.50
C SER A 610 15.53 -8.91 -9.20
N SER A 611 16.87 -8.87 -9.24
CA SER A 611 17.74 -8.74 -8.06
C SER A 611 18.73 -7.56 -8.20
N VAL A 612 18.24 -6.38 -8.61
CA VAL A 612 19.08 -5.20 -8.93
C VAL A 612 19.85 -4.60 -7.72
N GLY A 613 19.67 -5.13 -6.51
CA GLY A 613 20.44 -4.71 -5.32
C GLY A 613 21.91 -5.19 -5.24
N ALA A 614 22.38 -6.04 -6.15
CA ALA A 614 23.62 -6.81 -5.96
C ALA A 614 24.94 -6.18 -6.48
N LEU A 615 24.92 -4.98 -7.08
CA LEU A 615 26.15 -4.36 -7.60
C LEU A 615 27.16 -3.95 -6.50
N GLY A 616 26.67 -3.64 -5.28
CA GLY A 616 27.53 -3.33 -4.13
C GLY A 616 28.20 -4.57 -3.53
N LYS A 617 27.52 -5.72 -3.51
CA LYS A 617 28.04 -6.99 -2.98
C LYS A 617 29.15 -7.59 -3.85
N ILE A 618 29.13 -7.35 -5.16
CA ILE A 618 30.19 -7.81 -6.07
C ILE A 618 31.55 -7.20 -5.68
N ALA A 619 31.59 -5.96 -5.19
CA ALA A 619 32.83 -5.31 -4.77
C ALA A 619 33.39 -5.84 -3.43
N SER A 620 32.52 -6.21 -2.47
CA SER A 620 32.95 -6.81 -1.20
C SER A 620 33.34 -8.28 -1.36
N ILE A 621 32.62 -9.04 -2.18
CA ILE A 621 32.93 -10.44 -2.51
C ILE A 621 34.28 -10.53 -3.24
N THR A 622 34.63 -9.57 -4.09
CA THR A 622 35.95 -9.54 -4.75
C THR A 622 37.09 -9.36 -3.73
N LYS A 623 36.84 -8.67 -2.62
CA LYS A 623 37.78 -8.48 -1.52
C LYS A 623 37.88 -9.72 -0.62
N ASP A 624 36.75 -10.34 -0.31
CA ASP A 624 36.71 -11.56 0.52
C ASP A 624 37.31 -12.77 -0.21
N VAL A 625 37.11 -12.88 -1.53
CA VAL A 625 37.78 -13.91 -2.37
C VAL A 625 39.29 -13.70 -2.42
N SER A 626 39.75 -12.44 -2.41
CA SER A 626 41.18 -12.10 -2.31
C SER A 626 41.77 -12.54 -0.95
N ASP A 627 41.02 -12.37 0.14
CA ASP A 627 41.45 -12.74 1.49
C ASP A 627 41.38 -14.27 1.74
N VAL A 628 40.41 -14.97 1.12
CA VAL A 628 40.29 -16.44 1.13
C VAL A 628 41.43 -17.12 0.37
N THR A 629 41.91 -16.53 -0.72
CA THR A 629 43.04 -17.05 -1.50
C THR A 629 44.34 -17.02 -0.69
N VAL A 630 44.45 -16.11 0.29
CA VAL A 630 45.63 -15.97 1.17
C VAL A 630 45.56 -16.90 2.40
N ASN A 631 44.37 -17.28 2.85
CA ASN A 631 44.17 -18.11 4.05
C ASN A 631 43.96 -19.61 3.80
N MET A 632 44.01 -20.07 2.54
CA MET A 632 43.77 -21.45 2.14
C MET A 632 44.88 -22.47 2.57
N LEU A 633 45.65 -22.16 3.61
CA LEU A 633 46.73 -23.00 4.14
C LEU A 633 46.46 -23.59 5.54
N GLU A 634 45.34 -23.32 6.23
CA GLU A 634 45.13 -23.87 7.59
C GLU A 634 43.77 -24.55 7.84
N THR A 635 43.80 -25.89 7.75
CA THR A 635 43.11 -26.92 8.56
C THR A 635 41.58 -27.14 8.55
N HIS A 636 41.18 -28.20 7.80
CA HIS A 636 40.32 -29.38 8.10
C HIS A 636 39.16 -29.38 9.13
N LYS A 637 39.18 -28.57 10.20
CA LYS A 637 38.13 -28.58 11.23
C LYS A 637 36.93 -27.74 10.82
N GLU A 638 37.17 -26.63 10.14
CA GLU A 638 36.14 -25.70 9.65
C GLU A 638 35.32 -26.31 8.50
N LEU A 639 35.96 -27.12 7.65
CA LEU A 639 35.31 -27.84 6.56
C LEU A 639 34.20 -28.79 7.05
N ARG A 640 34.34 -29.36 8.26
CA ARG A 640 33.39 -30.33 8.82
C ARG A 640 32.15 -29.65 9.41
N GLU A 641 32.32 -28.49 10.05
CA GLU A 641 31.22 -27.64 10.52
C GLU A 641 30.47 -26.99 9.33
N TYR A 642 31.19 -26.70 8.25
CA TYR A 642 30.63 -26.21 6.99
C TYR A 642 29.73 -27.27 6.31
N ILE A 643 30.16 -28.53 6.25
CA ILE A 643 29.37 -29.65 5.69
C ILE A 643 28.07 -29.90 6.49
N ASP A 644 28.13 -29.79 7.81
CA ASP A 644 26.96 -29.99 8.68
C ASP A 644 25.94 -28.83 8.59
N LYS A 645 26.41 -27.61 8.27
CA LYS A 645 25.56 -26.46 7.92
C LYS A 645 24.89 -26.63 6.56
N ILE A 646 25.62 -27.11 5.53
CA ILE A 646 25.05 -27.39 4.20
C ILE A 646 23.93 -28.44 4.26
N GLY A 647 24.08 -29.51 5.07
CA GLY A 647 23.03 -30.51 5.23
C GLY A 647 21.75 -30.00 5.93
N LYS A 648 21.86 -28.96 6.79
CA LYS A 648 20.70 -28.29 7.39
C LYS A 648 20.01 -27.35 6.40
N ILE A 649 20.80 -26.66 5.57
CA ILE A 649 20.32 -25.78 4.51
C ILE A 649 19.61 -26.59 3.41
N GLU A 650 20.16 -27.73 2.97
CA GLU A 650 19.53 -28.66 2.01
C GLU A 650 18.12 -29.12 2.46
N LYS A 651 17.94 -29.31 3.78
CA LYS A 651 16.65 -29.68 4.38
C LYS A 651 15.65 -28.51 4.43
N GLN A 652 16.14 -27.28 4.59
CA GLN A 652 15.30 -26.06 4.56
C GLN A 652 14.96 -25.64 3.13
N VAL A 653 15.87 -25.85 2.18
CA VAL A 653 15.69 -25.55 0.76
C VAL A 653 14.71 -26.52 0.10
N ASN A 654 14.71 -27.81 0.44
CA ASN A 654 13.67 -28.73 -0.04
C ASN A 654 12.26 -28.38 0.48
N ILE A 655 12.14 -27.67 1.60
CA ILE A 655 10.87 -27.12 2.11
C ILE A 655 10.45 -25.88 1.29
N LEU A 656 11.41 -25.08 0.79
CA LEU A 656 11.19 -23.93 -0.09
C LEU A 656 10.86 -24.31 -1.55
N PHE A 657 11.34 -25.46 -2.04
CA PHE A 657 10.96 -26.00 -3.36
C PHE A 657 9.55 -26.56 -3.42
N GLU A 658 8.91 -26.77 -2.27
CA GLU A 658 7.48 -27.03 -2.20
C GLU A 658 6.66 -25.73 -2.30
N SER A 659 7.28 -24.54 -2.34
CA SER A 659 6.61 -23.22 -2.35
C SER A 659 6.84 -22.32 -3.60
N GLU A 660 7.27 -22.85 -4.76
CA GLU A 660 7.73 -22.09 -5.97
C GLU A 660 6.74 -21.04 -6.55
N SER A 661 7.04 -19.72 -6.57
CA SER A 661 6.15 -18.63 -7.06
C SER A 661 6.88 -17.61 -7.96
N LEU A 662 6.85 -17.76 -9.29
CA LEU A 662 7.43 -16.69 -10.14
C LEU A 662 6.76 -16.47 -11.51
N TYR A 663 6.19 -17.50 -12.15
CA TYR A 663 5.30 -17.31 -13.31
C TYR A 663 3.82 -17.29 -12.94
N ILE A 664 3.53 -17.80 -11.75
CA ILE A 664 2.22 -17.80 -11.14
C ILE A 664 1.83 -16.35 -10.79
N ASP A 665 2.81 -15.48 -10.55
CA ASP A 665 2.66 -14.09 -10.12
C ASP A 665 1.83 -13.21 -11.04
N TYR A 666 1.77 -13.44 -12.36
CA TYR A 666 0.92 -12.60 -13.25
C TYR A 666 -0.57 -12.98 -13.15
N THR A 667 -0.87 -14.29 -13.15
CA THR A 667 -2.24 -14.75 -12.88
C THR A 667 -2.59 -14.52 -11.40
N LEU A 668 -1.63 -14.66 -10.49
CA LEU A 668 -1.79 -14.34 -9.07
C LEU A 668 -1.94 -12.85 -8.80
N ALA A 669 -1.36 -11.95 -9.58
CA ALA A 669 -1.56 -10.50 -9.48
C ALA A 669 -2.99 -10.13 -9.94
N LEU A 670 -3.48 -10.72 -11.03
CA LEU A 670 -4.90 -10.66 -11.43
C LEU A 670 -5.83 -11.27 -10.36
N ILE A 671 -5.37 -12.33 -9.67
CA ILE A 671 -6.07 -12.96 -8.54
C ILE A 671 -5.88 -12.16 -7.25
N GLU A 672 -4.84 -11.34 -7.03
CA GLU A 672 -4.55 -10.68 -5.75
C GLU A 672 -5.59 -9.61 -5.42
N ARG A 673 -6.11 -8.93 -6.43
CA ARG A 673 -7.34 -8.13 -6.33
C ARG A 673 -8.60 -8.98 -6.06
N SER A 674 -8.60 -10.22 -6.53
CA SER A 674 -9.62 -11.23 -6.18
C SER A 674 -9.36 -11.89 -4.82
N LYS A 675 -8.18 -11.71 -4.21
CA LYS A 675 -7.69 -12.36 -2.98
C LYS A 675 -8.24 -11.61 -1.78
N GLU A 676 -8.31 -10.28 -1.84
CA GLU A 676 -9.16 -9.47 -0.95
C GLU A 676 -10.63 -9.90 -1.03
N ARG A 677 -11.16 -10.18 -2.22
CA ARG A 677 -12.51 -10.74 -2.42
C ARG A 677 -12.65 -12.22 -2.02
N LEU A 678 -11.57 -13.01 -1.98
CA LEU A 678 -11.56 -14.43 -1.62
C LEU A 678 -11.38 -14.64 -0.11
N TYR A 679 -10.62 -13.79 0.58
CA TYR A 679 -10.52 -13.78 2.04
C TYR A 679 -11.88 -13.50 2.69
N GLU A 680 -12.67 -12.58 2.11
CA GLU A 680 -14.07 -12.34 2.51
C GLU A 680 -15.03 -13.46 2.07
N LYS A 681 -14.85 -14.04 0.87
CA LYS A 681 -15.76 -15.08 0.34
C LYS A 681 -15.56 -16.46 0.99
N TRP A 682 -14.37 -16.77 1.50
CA TRP A 682 -14.03 -18.08 2.09
C TRP A 682 -13.93 -18.04 3.62
N GLY A 683 -14.05 -16.87 4.24
CA GLY A 683 -13.96 -16.72 5.68
C GLY A 683 -12.59 -17.09 6.25
N ILE A 684 -11.52 -17.00 5.45
CA ILE A 684 -10.14 -17.11 5.94
C ILE A 684 -9.77 -15.75 6.55
N HIS A 685 -10.42 -15.42 7.66
CA HIS A 685 -9.94 -14.42 8.59
C HIS A 685 -9.02 -15.14 9.58
N GLY A 686 -7.80 -14.65 9.77
CA GLY A 686 -6.92 -15.16 10.83
C GLY A 686 -5.64 -15.87 10.39
N ILE A 687 -5.04 -15.44 9.28
CA ILE A 687 -3.58 -15.59 9.20
C ILE A 687 -3.00 -14.64 10.24
N ASP A 688 -2.27 -15.19 11.20
CA ASP A 688 -1.54 -14.37 12.16
C ASP A 688 -0.44 -13.63 11.39
N GLU A 689 -0.41 -12.30 11.46
CA GLU A 689 0.49 -11.46 10.68
C GLU A 689 0.95 -10.27 11.53
N MET A 690 2.22 -9.89 11.39
CA MET A 690 2.76 -8.66 11.97
C MET A 690 3.37 -7.79 10.88
N ASN A 691 2.84 -6.58 10.71
CA ASN A 691 3.33 -5.55 9.80
C ASN A 691 3.95 -4.42 10.58
N SER A 692 5.13 -3.93 10.18
CA SER A 692 5.80 -2.76 10.75
C SER A 692 6.15 -1.79 9.63
N HIS A 693 5.68 -0.55 9.70
CA HIS A 693 5.84 0.48 8.67
C HIS A 693 6.54 1.70 9.27
N LEU A 694 7.65 2.12 8.64
CA LEU A 694 8.46 3.25 9.10
C LEU A 694 8.34 4.45 8.14
N CYS A 695 7.86 5.58 8.65
CA CYS A 695 7.87 6.86 7.98
C CYS A 695 9.05 7.68 8.52
N SER A 696 9.93 8.21 7.66
CA SER A 696 11.07 9.10 8.01
C SER A 696 12.43 8.41 8.29
N PRO A 697 13.53 9.16 8.57
CA PRO A 697 14.87 8.72 8.21
C PRO A 697 15.56 7.86 9.27
N ALA A 698 15.17 6.60 9.27
CA ALA A 698 15.81 5.58 10.04
C ALA A 698 15.75 4.24 9.30
N GLU A 699 16.47 3.26 9.83
CA GLU A 699 16.37 1.88 9.42
C GLU A 699 15.40 1.13 10.34
N LEU A 700 14.43 0.44 9.75
CA LEU A 700 13.55 -0.47 10.47
C LEU A 700 14.18 -1.86 10.52
N ARG A 701 14.30 -2.42 11.73
CA ARG A 701 14.83 -3.78 11.96
C ARG A 701 13.89 -4.51 12.91
N VAL A 702 13.28 -5.60 12.46
CA VAL A 702 12.52 -6.50 13.34
C VAL A 702 13.42 -7.69 13.68
N CYS A 703 13.60 -7.96 14.96
CA CYS A 703 14.40 -9.05 15.48
C CYS A 703 13.51 -10.08 16.19
N ASP A 704 13.76 -11.36 15.98
CA ASP A 704 13.07 -12.42 16.74
C ASP A 704 13.83 -12.84 18.01
N SER A 705 13.28 -13.83 18.72
CA SER A 705 13.85 -14.36 19.97
C SER A 705 15.26 -14.98 19.82
N GLN A 706 15.65 -15.33 18.59
CA GLN A 706 16.95 -15.92 18.25
C GLN A 706 17.96 -14.86 17.80
N GLY A 707 17.55 -13.59 17.71
CA GLY A 707 18.36 -12.48 17.24
C GLY A 707 18.48 -12.39 15.72
N ARG A 708 17.65 -13.13 14.97
CA ARG A 708 17.58 -13.03 13.50
C ARG A 708 16.86 -11.74 13.11
N ILE A 709 17.28 -11.09 12.04
CA ILE A 709 16.78 -9.78 11.64
C ILE A 709 16.07 -9.79 10.29
N THR A 710 14.91 -9.15 10.22
CA THR A 710 14.26 -8.74 8.97
C THR A 710 14.12 -7.22 8.93
N GLY A 711 14.66 -6.57 7.91
CA GLY A 711 14.69 -5.11 7.79
C GLY A 711 15.95 -4.58 7.11
N LEU A 712 16.32 -3.33 7.39
CA LEU A 712 17.53 -2.69 6.85
C LEU A 712 18.63 -2.62 7.92
N VAL A 713 19.82 -3.14 7.61
CA VAL A 713 20.99 -3.14 8.50
C VAL A 713 22.16 -2.50 7.76
N ASN A 714 22.50 -1.26 8.13
CA ASN A 714 23.56 -0.47 7.51
C ASN A 714 23.37 -0.31 5.99
N GLY A 715 22.15 -0.02 5.56
CA GLY A 715 21.76 0.14 4.17
C GLY A 715 21.50 -1.17 3.42
N GLU A 716 21.73 -2.33 4.04
CA GLU A 716 21.51 -3.63 3.41
C GLU A 716 20.22 -4.29 3.89
N VAL A 717 19.44 -4.83 2.97
CA VAL A 717 18.25 -5.63 3.33
C VAL A 717 18.69 -6.98 3.90
N ARG A 718 18.16 -7.31 5.09
CA ARG A 718 18.29 -8.60 5.77
C ARG A 718 16.90 -9.20 5.93
N MET A 719 16.75 -10.51 5.70
CA MET A 719 15.49 -11.26 5.83
C MET A 719 15.75 -12.63 6.47
N GLU A 720 16.21 -12.62 7.72
CA GLU A 720 16.66 -13.81 8.42
C GLU A 720 15.55 -14.48 9.24
N ILE A 721 14.46 -13.75 9.55
CA ILE A 721 13.30 -14.33 10.25
C ILE A 721 12.48 -15.17 9.24
N PRO A 722 12.13 -16.44 9.56
CA PRO A 722 11.31 -17.27 8.69
C PRO A 722 9.95 -16.64 8.40
N ASN A 723 9.44 -16.86 7.17
CA ASN A 723 8.15 -16.33 6.72
C ASN A 723 8.03 -14.81 6.86
N SER A 724 9.13 -14.09 6.64
CA SER A 724 9.15 -12.63 6.70
C SER A 724 9.63 -12.02 5.39
N TYR A 725 9.29 -10.75 5.20
CA TYR A 725 9.62 -9.99 4.01
C TYR A 725 9.88 -8.52 4.36
N TYR A 726 10.77 -7.85 3.64
CA TYR A 726 11.00 -6.41 3.74
C TYR A 726 10.77 -5.72 2.40
N PHE A 727 9.78 -4.83 2.33
CA PHE A 727 9.46 -4.06 1.12
C PHE A 727 10.19 -2.70 1.16
N TYR A 728 11.26 -2.60 0.39
CA TYR A 728 12.22 -1.48 0.47
C TYR A 728 11.59 -0.10 0.20
N THR A 729 10.70 0.02 -0.79
CA THR A 729 10.13 1.32 -1.21
C THR A 729 9.14 1.89 -0.20
N SER A 730 8.37 1.03 0.49
CA SER A 730 7.45 1.45 1.57
C SER A 730 8.05 1.31 2.96
N ARG A 731 9.26 0.74 3.10
CA ARG A 731 9.92 0.48 4.40
C ARG A 731 9.03 -0.34 5.34
N ILE A 732 8.39 -1.37 4.81
CA ILE A 732 7.52 -2.27 5.55
C ILE A 732 8.23 -3.60 5.82
N VAL A 733 8.20 -4.07 7.07
CA VAL A 733 8.52 -5.46 7.43
C VAL A 733 7.23 -6.20 7.69
N THR A 734 7.03 -7.32 6.99
CA THR A 734 5.90 -8.25 7.20
C THR A 734 6.42 -9.57 7.73
N ILE A 735 5.80 -10.11 8.77
CA ILE A 735 6.06 -11.45 9.31
C ILE A 735 4.76 -12.24 9.32
N PHE A 736 4.72 -13.33 8.55
CA PHE A 736 3.59 -14.26 8.52
C PHE A 736 3.77 -15.35 9.58
N PHE A 737 2.68 -15.69 10.24
CA PHE A 737 2.64 -16.66 11.34
C PHE A 737 3.68 -16.38 12.44
N PRO A 738 3.73 -15.13 12.98
CA PRO A 738 4.67 -14.78 14.03
C PRO A 738 4.39 -15.63 15.28
N SER A 739 5.30 -16.55 15.57
CA SER A 739 5.18 -17.48 16.70
C SER A 739 5.96 -17.05 17.94
N ASP A 740 6.88 -16.09 17.78
CA ASP A 740 7.77 -15.57 18.81
C ASP A 740 7.45 -14.12 19.19
N THR A 741 8.08 -13.65 20.27
CA THR A 741 8.14 -12.21 20.58
C THR A 741 9.12 -11.52 19.65
N HIS A 742 8.70 -10.41 19.06
CA HIS A 742 9.51 -9.62 18.16
C HIS A 742 9.93 -8.30 18.82
N ILE A 743 11.17 -7.90 18.56
CA ILE A 743 11.77 -6.64 19.00
C ILE A 743 11.92 -5.76 17.76
N ILE A 744 11.42 -4.54 17.81
CA ILE A 744 11.48 -3.61 16.66
C ILE A 744 12.50 -2.54 17.00
N ASN A 745 13.60 -2.48 16.26
CA ASN A 745 14.62 -1.44 16.42
C ASN A 745 14.49 -0.43 15.28
N ILE A 746 14.51 0.85 15.65
CA ILE A 746 14.61 1.98 14.74
C ILE A 746 15.99 2.59 14.92
N VAL A 747 16.80 2.60 13.86
CA VAL A 747 18.18 3.10 13.91
C VAL A 747 18.30 4.37 13.08
N GLY A 748 18.62 5.48 13.72
CA GLY A 748 18.69 6.78 13.05
C GLY A 748 19.80 6.82 12.00
N THR A 749 19.46 7.24 10.78
CA THR A 749 20.44 7.42 9.69
C THR A 749 20.87 8.87 9.54
N GLU A 750 20.00 9.79 9.91
CA GLU A 750 20.17 11.25 9.87
C GLU A 750 19.35 11.87 11.01
N GLU A 751 19.56 13.15 11.27
CA GLU A 751 18.81 13.89 12.28
C GLU A 751 17.40 14.22 11.76
N GLY A 752 16.36 13.91 12.52
CA GLY A 752 14.98 14.16 12.11
C GLY A 752 13.95 13.63 13.10
N THR A 753 12.72 13.44 12.62
CA THR A 753 11.62 12.83 13.37
C THR A 753 11.03 11.68 12.58
N TYR A 754 10.73 10.54 13.20
CA TYR A 754 10.08 9.41 12.53
C TYR A 754 8.70 9.06 13.10
N GLY A 755 7.92 8.39 12.27
CA GLY A 755 6.69 7.69 12.64
C GLY A 755 6.85 6.19 12.43
N LEU A 756 6.33 5.39 13.35
CA LEU A 756 6.33 3.93 13.28
C LEU A 756 4.90 3.44 13.49
N GLU A 757 4.38 2.64 12.57
CA GLU A 757 3.12 1.92 12.73
C GLU A 757 3.39 0.41 12.77
N VAL A 758 2.87 -0.29 13.77
CA VAL A 758 3.00 -1.74 13.90
C VAL A 758 1.63 -2.34 14.08
N THR A 759 1.24 -3.18 13.14
CA THR A 759 -0.07 -3.82 13.09
C THR A 759 0.09 -5.32 13.28
N TYR A 760 -0.57 -5.87 14.29
CA TYR A 760 -0.62 -7.29 14.57
C TYR A 760 -2.04 -7.83 14.37
N SER A 761 -2.20 -8.73 13.42
CA SER A 761 -3.44 -9.44 13.15
C SER A 761 -3.33 -10.85 13.73
N LYS A 762 -4.28 -11.26 14.56
CA LYS A 762 -4.41 -12.61 15.08
C LYS A 762 -5.85 -13.06 15.06
N GLU A 763 -6.14 -14.20 14.43
CA GLU A 763 -7.51 -14.73 14.32
C GLU A 763 -8.52 -13.68 13.78
N GLY A 764 -8.08 -12.83 12.84
CA GLY A 764 -8.90 -11.77 12.24
C GLY A 764 -9.09 -10.52 13.10
N LYS A 765 -8.51 -10.47 14.30
CA LYS A 765 -8.47 -9.26 15.13
C LYS A 765 -7.17 -8.52 14.92
N THR A 766 -7.26 -7.26 14.58
CA THR A 766 -6.11 -6.40 14.33
C THR A 766 -5.90 -5.42 15.49
N ILE A 767 -4.67 -5.34 15.98
CA ILE A 767 -4.23 -4.39 16.99
C ILE A 767 -3.10 -3.57 16.39
N THR A 768 -3.25 -2.26 16.42
CA THR A 768 -2.25 -1.33 15.88
C THR A 768 -1.64 -0.51 17.01
N PHE A 769 -0.32 -0.39 16.96
CA PHE A 769 0.50 0.52 17.75
C PHE A 769 1.07 1.60 16.82
N THR A 770 1.02 2.87 17.22
CA THR A 770 1.63 3.98 16.50
C THR A 770 2.58 4.78 17.39
N ALA A 771 3.74 5.14 16.85
CA ALA A 771 4.64 6.17 17.38
C ALA A 771 4.73 7.31 16.37
N ARG A 772 4.57 8.57 16.80
CA ARG A 772 4.52 9.73 15.90
C ARG A 772 5.47 10.83 16.35
N ASP A 773 6.10 11.48 15.38
CA ASP A 773 6.96 12.65 15.57
C ASP A 773 8.13 12.43 16.53
N ILE A 774 8.65 11.19 16.56
CA ILE A 774 9.72 10.82 17.50
C ILE A 774 11.06 11.30 16.96
N HIS A 775 11.72 12.18 17.69
CA HIS A 775 13.04 12.69 17.31
C HIS A 775 14.09 11.58 17.34
N ILE A 776 14.95 11.52 16.33
CA ILE A 776 16.06 10.56 16.24
C ILE A 776 17.30 11.24 15.68
N THR A 777 18.47 10.84 16.17
CA THR A 777 19.79 11.30 15.72
C THR A 777 20.54 10.17 15.01
N PRO A 778 21.56 10.48 14.19
CA PRO A 778 22.36 9.44 13.55
C PRO A 778 22.95 8.46 14.57
N LYS A 779 22.78 7.16 14.31
CA LYS A 779 23.18 6.02 15.15
C LYS A 779 22.38 5.78 16.43
N ALA A 780 21.48 6.69 16.82
CA ALA A 780 20.58 6.41 17.94
C ALA A 780 19.72 5.18 17.64
N VAL A 781 19.49 4.35 18.66
CA VAL A 781 18.68 3.14 18.55
C VAL A 781 17.50 3.24 19.49
N HIS A 782 16.29 3.24 18.92
CA HIS A 782 15.06 3.13 19.67
C HIS A 782 14.51 1.71 19.52
N GLN A 783 14.43 0.99 20.63
CA GLN A 783 13.97 -0.39 20.67
C GLN A 783 12.55 -0.47 21.25
N TYR A 784 11.65 -1.13 20.53
CA TYR A 784 10.26 -1.34 20.92
C TYR A 784 10.00 -2.82 21.19
N LYS A 785 9.39 -3.11 22.34
CA LYS A 785 8.87 -4.43 22.72
C LYS A 785 7.36 -4.30 22.92
N VAL A 786 6.58 -5.00 22.10
CA VAL A 786 5.12 -4.89 22.11
C VAL A 786 4.48 -6.11 22.76
N ASP A 787 3.82 -5.88 23.90
CA ASP A 787 2.94 -6.85 24.57
C ASP A 787 1.52 -6.71 24.00
N TRP A 788 1.26 -7.45 22.93
CA TRP A 788 -0.02 -7.45 22.20
C TRP A 788 -1.20 -7.80 23.11
N GLU A 789 -1.00 -8.66 24.12
CA GLU A 789 -2.06 -9.02 25.06
C GLU A 789 -2.46 -7.83 25.93
N LYS A 790 -1.49 -7.07 26.45
CA LYS A 790 -1.78 -5.83 27.21
C LYS A 790 -2.41 -4.76 26.33
N LEU A 791 -1.90 -4.54 25.11
CA LEU A 791 -2.46 -3.56 24.18
C LEU A 791 -3.91 -3.90 23.81
N SER A 792 -4.22 -5.17 23.53
CA SER A 792 -5.60 -5.62 23.24
C SER A 792 -6.61 -5.31 24.36
N LYS A 793 -6.12 -5.17 25.60
CA LYS A 793 -6.92 -4.86 26.80
C LYS A 793 -6.93 -3.36 27.12
N GLY A 794 -6.41 -2.51 26.23
CA GLY A 794 -6.32 -1.06 26.42
C GLY A 794 -5.33 -0.62 27.49
N LYS A 795 -4.35 -1.47 27.86
CA LYS A 795 -3.31 -1.16 28.85
C LYS A 795 -2.01 -0.74 28.16
N ASN A 796 -1.11 -0.10 28.90
CA ASN A 796 0.25 0.16 28.44
C ASN A 796 0.96 -1.16 28.17
N GLY A 797 1.27 -1.41 26.90
CA GLY A 797 1.84 -2.67 26.42
C GLY A 797 3.12 -2.48 25.62
N VAL A 798 3.55 -1.25 25.36
CA VAL A 798 4.74 -0.98 24.54
C VAL A 798 5.86 -0.51 25.44
N THR A 799 6.94 -1.30 25.55
CA THR A 799 8.16 -0.86 26.24
C THR A 799 9.13 -0.30 25.21
N VAL A 800 9.62 0.91 25.47
CA VAL A 800 10.60 1.60 24.62
C VAL A 800 11.89 1.75 25.39
N GLU A 801 13.01 1.35 24.78
CA GLU A 801 14.36 1.54 25.29
C GLU A 801 15.13 2.41 24.29
N VAL A 802 15.84 3.44 24.80
CA VAL A 802 16.48 4.46 23.96
C VAL A 802 17.97 4.50 24.24
N ASP A 803 18.76 4.29 23.20
CA ASP A 803 20.22 4.48 23.14
C ASP A 803 20.44 5.70 22.25
N SER A 804 20.67 6.86 22.86
CA SER A 804 20.65 8.16 22.18
C SER A 804 21.96 8.46 21.44
N ASP A 805 23.06 7.77 21.81
CA ASP A 805 24.39 7.99 21.25
C ASP A 805 24.90 6.81 20.39
N GLY A 806 24.18 5.68 20.38
CA GLY A 806 24.49 4.50 19.60
C GLY A 806 25.69 3.71 20.14
N ASP A 807 25.98 3.81 21.44
CA ASP A 807 27.08 3.07 22.08
C ASP A 807 26.73 1.60 22.41
N GLY A 808 25.48 1.20 22.19
CA GLY A 808 24.95 -0.12 22.47
C GLY A 808 24.41 -0.28 23.89
N LYS A 809 24.33 0.79 24.69
CA LYS A 809 23.69 0.81 26.01
C LYS A 809 22.50 1.76 26.01
N PHE A 810 21.37 1.26 26.49
CA PHE A 810 20.18 2.09 26.64
C PHE A 810 20.35 3.09 27.80
N ASP A 811 20.16 4.37 27.48
CA ASP A 811 20.22 5.49 28.41
C ASP A 811 19.01 5.50 29.34
N TRP A 812 17.83 5.19 28.81
CA TRP A 812 16.57 5.19 29.54
C TRP A 812 15.52 4.31 28.86
N SER A 813 14.46 4.01 29.60
CA SER A 813 13.34 3.18 29.13
C SER A 813 12.01 3.63 29.74
N PHE A 814 10.91 3.44 29.02
CA PHE A 814 9.55 3.69 29.51
C PHE A 814 8.52 2.73 28.91
N THR A 815 7.28 2.75 29.43
CA THR A 815 6.19 1.91 28.92
C THR A 815 4.96 2.75 28.56
N GLY A 816 4.60 2.76 27.28
CA GLY A 816 3.48 3.50 26.70
C GLY A 816 2.29 2.64 26.28
N GLY A 817 1.23 3.33 25.82
CA GLY A 817 0.00 2.75 25.28
C GLY A 817 0.13 2.37 23.79
N LYS A 818 -1.01 2.33 23.11
CA LYS A 818 -1.09 2.09 21.65
C LYS A 818 -0.65 3.28 20.80
N ASP A 819 -0.63 4.48 21.38
CA ASP A 819 -0.22 5.72 20.72
C ASP A 819 0.89 6.34 21.57
N ILE A 820 2.06 6.56 20.99
CA ILE A 820 3.23 7.20 21.62
C ILE A 820 3.62 8.41 20.77
N ASN A 821 3.93 9.54 21.41
CA ASN A 821 4.42 10.75 20.73
C ASN A 821 5.68 11.32 21.41
N GLN A 822 6.22 12.40 20.86
CA GLN A 822 7.42 13.08 21.41
C GLN A 822 7.24 13.56 22.87
N GLY A 823 6.02 13.89 23.28
CA GLY A 823 5.69 14.26 24.66
C GLY A 823 5.96 13.12 25.65
N ASP A 824 5.66 11.88 25.25
CA ASP A 824 5.94 10.71 26.07
C ASP A 824 7.44 10.51 26.26
N PHE A 825 8.24 10.69 25.20
CA PHE A 825 9.70 10.62 25.25
C PHE A 825 10.32 11.68 26.18
N THR A 826 9.79 12.91 26.14
CA THR A 826 10.33 14.03 26.91
C THR A 826 9.89 14.04 28.38
N SER A 827 8.70 13.52 28.69
CA SER A 827 8.18 13.47 30.07
C SER A 827 9.09 12.70 31.04
N HIS A 828 9.84 11.71 30.53
CA HIS A 828 10.77 10.90 31.30
C HIS A 828 12.15 11.56 31.50
N LEU A 829 12.53 12.52 30.67
CA LEU A 829 13.78 13.28 30.80
C LEU A 829 13.72 14.36 31.89
N VAL A 830 12.52 14.84 32.27
CA VAL A 830 12.37 15.97 33.21
C VAL A 830 12.54 15.55 34.69
N ILE A 831 12.28 14.28 35.02
CA ILE A 831 12.22 13.81 36.41
C ILE A 831 13.60 13.76 37.12
N PRO A 832 14.71 13.34 36.48
CA PRO A 832 16.02 13.32 37.15
C PRO A 832 16.56 14.72 37.46
N TYR A 833 16.36 15.69 36.55
CA TYR A 833 16.91 17.04 36.70
C TYR A 833 16.21 17.85 37.79
N LEU A 834 14.89 17.69 37.97
CA LEU A 834 14.16 18.36 39.06
C LEU A 834 14.62 17.87 40.45
N TRP A 835 15.00 16.59 40.57
CA TRP A 835 15.57 16.07 41.82
C TRP A 835 16.95 16.64 42.11
N VAL A 836 17.82 16.75 41.10
CA VAL A 836 19.15 17.37 41.25
C VAL A 836 19.03 18.86 41.60
N ILE A 837 18.14 19.59 40.93
CA ILE A 837 17.85 21.00 41.25
C ILE A 837 17.30 21.12 42.67
N GLY A 838 16.39 20.22 43.08
CA GLY A 838 15.86 20.16 44.44
C GLY A 838 16.94 19.91 45.50
N VAL A 839 17.87 19.00 45.25
CA VAL A 839 19.01 18.72 46.16
C VAL A 839 19.96 19.91 46.23
N VAL A 840 20.29 20.54 45.09
CA VAL A 840 21.15 21.73 45.04
C VAL A 840 20.51 22.90 45.79
N ILE A 841 19.21 23.17 45.58
CA ILE A 841 18.46 24.20 46.31
C ILE A 841 18.44 23.90 47.81
N THR A 842 18.25 22.64 48.21
CA THR A 842 18.28 22.23 49.62
C THR A 842 19.65 22.44 50.23
N PHE A 843 20.73 22.11 49.52
CA PHE A 843 22.11 22.33 49.96
C PHE A 843 22.41 23.82 50.12
N ILE A 844 21.96 24.65 49.18
CA ILE A 844 22.09 26.11 49.25
C ILE A 844 21.33 26.64 50.48
N LEU A 845 20.08 26.21 50.71
CA LEU A 845 19.28 26.60 51.87
C LEU A 845 19.93 26.18 53.19
N ILE A 846 20.44 24.95 53.30
CA ILE A 846 21.18 24.49 54.49
C ILE A 846 22.42 25.34 54.74
N THR A 847 23.17 25.66 53.68
CA THR A 847 24.38 26.51 53.79
C THR A 847 24.03 27.92 54.25
N ILE A 848 22.93 28.49 53.74
CA ILE A 848 22.40 29.79 54.19
C ILE A 848 22.00 29.73 55.66
N ILE A 849 21.30 28.67 56.10
CA ILE A 849 20.90 28.49 57.51
C ILE A 849 22.11 28.36 58.43
N ILE A 850 23.13 27.59 58.03
CA ILE A 850 24.39 27.44 58.79
C ILE A 850 25.14 28.78 58.86
N ALA A 851 25.21 29.53 57.76
CA ALA A 851 25.81 30.86 57.73
C ALA A 851 25.03 31.86 58.61
N HIS A 852 23.71 31.76 58.65
CA HIS A 852 22.86 32.59 59.51
C HIS A 852 23.06 32.25 60.99
N LYS A 853 23.15 30.96 61.35
CA LYS A 853 23.46 30.52 62.72
C LYS A 853 24.85 30.96 63.21
N ARG A 854 25.84 31.11 62.32
CA ARG A 854 27.18 31.62 62.69
C ARG A 854 27.24 33.13 62.93
N LYS A 855 26.22 33.90 62.53
CA LYS A 855 26.16 35.36 62.78
C LYS A 855 25.52 35.76 64.11
N PHE A 856 24.95 34.81 64.86
CA PHE A 856 24.49 35.06 66.22
C PHE A 856 25.45 34.39 67.20
N PRO A 857 26.25 35.16 67.98
CA PRO A 857 26.99 34.57 69.08
C PRO A 857 26.01 33.92 70.05
N PRO A 858 26.36 32.77 70.67
CA PRO A 858 25.53 32.20 71.71
C PRO A 858 25.28 33.26 72.77
N SER A 859 24.02 33.46 73.14
CA SER A 859 23.64 34.29 74.27
C SER A 859 24.49 33.88 75.48
N PRO A 860 25.05 34.85 76.24
CA PRO A 860 25.84 34.52 77.41
C PRO A 860 24.99 33.67 78.37
N PRO A 861 25.61 32.70 79.08
CA PRO A 861 24.88 31.90 80.06
C PRO A 861 24.29 32.85 81.11
N GLU A 862 22.97 32.80 81.28
CA GLU A 862 22.31 33.47 82.39
C GLU A 862 22.87 32.93 83.71
N SER A 863 23.57 33.79 84.45
CA SER A 863 23.79 33.64 85.88
C SER A 863 23.59 35.02 86.51
N SER A 864 22.56 35.13 87.36
CA SER A 864 22.18 36.27 88.22
C SER A 864 21.93 37.62 87.55
#